data_AF-A0A920YP92-F1
#
_entry.id   AF-A0A920YP92-F1
#
_cell.length_a   1.000
_cell.length_b   1.000
_cell.length_c   1.000
_cell.angle_alpha   90.00
_cell.angle_beta   90.00
_cell.angle_gamma   90.00
#
_symmetry.space_group_name_H-M   'P 1'
#
loop_
_entity.id
_entity.type
_entity.pdbx_description
1 polymer ?
#
loop_
_entity_poly.entity_id
_entity_poly.type
_entity_poly.pdbx_seq_one_letter_code
_entity_poly.pdbx_strand_id
1 'polypeptide(L)'
;DFVIENSVGNGGKIELYAVDGLHDRSTFNRDTGCTMFMAADSEGNTNYTAKMSYYAVIGSKARFELKKLIENAPQDIDEDKYTEDSVDRYYNALQNANGVLNQRIYDMDGVNKVYEAADQLTDALNNLTDVSVALKDIKINGESLEGFTPGVYEYDLVIPAAVTPVVTAIPMDSSSQCEVQQAQELPGTAVITVTSSDGSMSNEYRINFNYDTSLKSLKVGGVPVSGFSPEKYSYYVVVPYGAQYNVSAEANDPGVKVTITDATSVPGQAVVEVTMGGAKTTYTLYLSRKPYDIDFMIETANDTVEIYQYYEHINENPETYSFGLNGLTITTEAGDVTDGSIKNMLLQPAGGDWAAKAAVILSEVPSQNNQQAGLILYEDNNNHIKLTYERASSTNYFSMYNTVNGTRQIVSRIAVSGVKNPYFMFVKSGTTVKGYYSTDGMFYNLLGSVEISMTNPKIGPYACNGIGSSANSINATFPHIVIIDDVKDAFGTLSEIKVNGKPLSGFSPDALNYTYVLTRDITEVPKVEATPLSDKMSVNIENAKSIPGTTKITVTSRGAWRTYEIVFGYGPVSVDFTDGHLDQSIWTILNPDPANYSVEVGKGLRLPTLSGDIYQDGASWKNVFLQSAFGDWDVVSKVYYPAAPSADYQQQALLVWQDENNYIKLDLEYGSWAGVLLVQFGSEVNGTFSGTSQARLSNISPGTPDFTIYYRIKKTGNSYEGYYSFDGIEYTRLGKIDLELQNPQIGLFATKNSNNATIDTYCQYIEVLSSEPAIDLKGPNSVNNEETFTLTYGLKRVKDISAQEVTVKYDKDLFEYIDVEAVDEKSVVQAVYDDNPGTVKFIIVHGDENAVSGNADVLNIQFKAKASGTGTIEASSVLETVQGDQINVEGGKITIMVDADKSRLEAAINDAQEIYSQAEEGLEVGQYPAGTKDRILKAAITNAQSILESSATSEQVEQAIKDLEDAVAKFLSLVITPGTGDINNIPGHSIGDIAIIAYYYGTKEGDPEWNAIKNADINGDGEIGIYELAFIAAKILNK
;
A
#
# COMPACT_ATOMS: atom_id res chain seq x y z
N ASP A 1 -7.54 -31.73 33.03
CA ASP A 1 -8.17 -31.04 34.16
C ASP A 1 -7.37 -29.80 34.52
N PHE A 2 -7.75 -28.64 33.95
CA PHE A 2 -7.17 -27.35 34.33
C PHE A 2 -8.06 -26.74 35.40
N VAL A 3 -7.56 -26.63 36.63
CA VAL A 3 -8.24 -25.93 37.73
C VAL A 3 -7.69 -24.50 37.72
N ILE A 4 -8.43 -23.55 37.14
CA ILE A 4 -8.12 -22.13 37.27
C ILE A 4 -8.78 -21.62 38.54
N GLU A 5 -7.99 -21.12 39.51
CA GLU A 5 -8.42 -20.72 40.86
C GLU A 5 -9.60 -19.72 40.90
N ASN A 6 -9.93 -19.06 39.78
CA ASN A 6 -11.03 -18.09 39.70
C ASN A 6 -12.32 -18.60 39.02
N SER A 7 -12.45 -19.89 38.64
CA SER A 7 -13.65 -20.38 37.92
C SER A 7 -14.74 -20.99 38.83
N VAL A 8 -14.96 -20.43 40.04
CA VAL A 8 -15.89 -20.97 41.04
C VAL A 8 -17.34 -21.07 40.51
N GLY A 9 -17.71 -20.27 39.50
CA GLY A 9 -19.04 -20.26 38.90
C GLY A 9 -19.42 -21.46 38.01
N ASN A 10 -18.45 -22.23 37.49
CA ASN A 10 -18.69 -23.31 36.50
C ASN A 10 -18.20 -24.71 36.95
N GLY A 11 -18.03 -24.94 38.25
CA GLY A 11 -17.65 -26.27 38.75
C GLY A 11 -16.23 -26.74 38.38
N GLY A 12 -15.34 -25.81 38.02
CA GLY A 12 -13.91 -26.09 37.81
C GLY A 12 -13.56 -26.82 36.51
N LYS A 13 -14.43 -26.81 35.49
CA LYS A 13 -14.18 -27.42 34.17
C LYS A 13 -14.28 -26.40 33.05
N ILE A 14 -13.33 -26.46 32.12
CA ILE A 14 -13.27 -25.66 30.89
C ILE A 14 -13.47 -26.62 29.71
N GLU A 15 -14.45 -26.36 28.86
CA GLU A 15 -14.58 -27.00 27.55
C GLU A 15 -13.95 -26.10 26.48
N LEU A 16 -13.00 -26.64 25.73
CA LEU A 16 -12.37 -25.96 24.59
C LEU A 16 -13.23 -26.21 23.35
N TYR A 17 -13.81 -25.15 22.78
CA TYR A 17 -14.68 -25.24 21.60
C TYR A 17 -13.92 -25.06 20.27
N ALA A 18 -13.02 -24.07 20.18
CA ALA A 18 -12.22 -23.80 18.98
C ALA A 18 -10.89 -23.11 19.33
N VAL A 19 -9.88 -23.30 18.48
CA VAL A 19 -8.62 -22.54 18.43
C VAL A 19 -8.52 -21.99 17.02
N ASP A 20 -8.60 -20.67 16.86
CA ASP A 20 -8.72 -20.04 15.55
C ASP A 20 -7.39 -19.63 14.92
N GLY A 21 -6.32 -19.51 15.71
CA GLY A 21 -5.00 -19.03 15.25
C GLY A 21 -5.04 -17.59 14.72
N LEU A 22 -6.12 -16.85 15.00
CA LEU A 22 -6.33 -15.50 14.51
C LEU A 22 -5.92 -14.47 15.56
N HIS A 23 -5.47 -13.32 15.07
CA HIS A 23 -5.20 -12.13 15.87
C HIS A 23 -6.51 -11.52 16.39
N ASP A 24 -6.65 -11.37 17.71
CA ASP A 24 -7.85 -10.79 18.33
C ASP A 24 -7.48 -9.61 19.24
N ARG A 25 -7.97 -8.42 18.91
CA ARG A 25 -7.68 -7.18 19.65
C ARG A 25 -8.34 -7.09 21.02
N SER A 26 -9.25 -8.00 21.35
CA SER A 26 -9.97 -8.05 22.63
C SER A 26 -9.30 -8.93 23.70
N THR A 27 -8.21 -9.62 23.35
CA THR A 27 -7.40 -10.42 24.27
C THR A 27 -6.01 -9.77 24.45
N PHE A 28 -5.37 -9.99 25.60
CA PHE A 28 -4.09 -9.35 25.89
C PHE A 28 -2.90 -9.94 25.10
N ASN A 29 -3.12 -11.00 24.30
CA ASN A 29 -2.16 -11.64 23.40
C ASN A 29 -2.47 -11.41 21.92
N ARG A 30 -2.97 -10.20 21.60
CA ARG A 30 -3.47 -9.74 20.29
C ARG A 30 -2.62 -10.07 19.06
N ASP A 31 -1.30 -10.24 19.22
CA ASP A 31 -0.32 -10.35 18.13
C ASP A 31 0.34 -11.74 18.01
N THR A 32 -0.03 -12.71 18.88
CA THR A 32 0.62 -14.03 18.94
C THR A 32 -0.28 -15.21 18.57
N GLY A 33 -1.56 -14.97 18.25
CA GLY A 33 -2.44 -15.90 17.54
C GLY A 33 -2.70 -17.25 18.22
N CYS A 34 -3.51 -17.28 19.29
CA CYS A 34 -4.18 -18.49 19.81
C CYS A 34 -5.21 -18.12 20.90
N THR A 35 -6.47 -17.95 20.50
CA THR A 35 -7.59 -17.63 21.40
C THR A 35 -8.43 -18.89 21.67
N MET A 36 -8.73 -19.15 22.95
CA MET A 36 -9.65 -20.22 23.37
C MET A 36 -11.05 -19.65 23.62
N PHE A 37 -12.05 -20.27 23.01
CA PHE A 37 -13.46 -19.95 23.24
C PHE A 37 -14.08 -20.91 24.25
N MET A 38 -14.74 -20.35 25.26
CA MET A 38 -15.29 -21.09 26.39
C MET A 38 -16.72 -21.63 26.15
N ALA A 39 -17.34 -21.23 25.04
CA ALA A 39 -18.64 -21.72 24.56
C ALA A 39 -18.78 -21.38 23.06
N ALA A 40 -19.68 -22.08 22.38
CA ALA A 40 -20.20 -21.71 21.07
C ALA A 40 -21.73 -21.92 21.07
N ASP A 41 -22.46 -21.23 20.20
CA ASP A 41 -23.88 -21.56 19.99
C ASP A 41 -24.05 -22.90 19.24
N SER A 42 -25.29 -23.34 19.03
CA SER A 42 -25.60 -24.61 18.35
C SER A 42 -25.11 -24.69 16.90
N GLU A 43 -24.71 -23.56 16.31
CA GLU A 43 -24.20 -23.43 14.94
C GLU A 43 -22.68 -23.28 14.90
N GLY A 44 -22.03 -23.21 16.08
CA GLY A 44 -20.57 -23.06 16.22
C GLY A 44 -20.09 -21.61 16.28
N ASN A 45 -20.97 -20.61 16.38
CA ASN A 45 -20.55 -19.21 16.46
C ASN A 45 -20.02 -18.86 17.86
N THR A 46 -18.94 -18.08 17.90
CA THR A 46 -18.23 -17.72 19.14
C THR A 46 -18.23 -16.21 19.45
N ASN A 47 -19.03 -15.41 18.73
CA ASN A 47 -18.98 -13.93 18.77
C ASN A 47 -19.26 -13.28 20.14
N TYR A 48 -19.94 -13.98 21.06
CA TYR A 48 -20.33 -13.45 22.37
C TYR A 48 -19.82 -14.28 23.54
N THR A 49 -18.83 -15.14 23.31
CA THR A 49 -18.37 -16.08 24.32
C THR A 49 -17.11 -15.55 25.02
N ALA A 50 -16.94 -15.89 26.30
CA ALA A 50 -15.74 -15.50 27.03
C ALA A 50 -14.50 -16.08 26.34
N LYS A 51 -13.53 -15.22 26.06
CA LYS A 51 -12.28 -15.57 25.39
C LYS A 51 -11.15 -15.63 26.40
N MET A 52 -10.27 -16.61 26.28
CA MET A 52 -9.05 -16.72 27.07
C MET A 52 -7.84 -16.90 26.17
N SER A 53 -6.69 -16.38 26.61
CA SER A 53 -5.42 -16.70 25.96
C SER A 53 -5.08 -18.17 26.22
N TYR A 54 -4.81 -18.92 25.15
CA TYR A 54 -4.32 -20.30 25.25
C TYR A 54 -3.06 -20.40 26.12
N TYR A 55 -2.09 -19.51 25.89
CA TYR A 55 -0.82 -19.48 26.61
C TYR A 55 -0.99 -19.19 28.10
N ALA A 56 -1.95 -18.35 28.47
CA ALA A 56 -2.27 -18.07 29.87
C ALA A 56 -2.85 -19.30 30.60
N VAL A 57 -3.70 -20.08 29.92
CA VAL A 57 -4.30 -21.29 30.47
C VAL A 57 -3.24 -22.35 30.70
N ILE A 58 -2.40 -22.66 29.70
CA ILE A 58 -1.35 -23.67 29.86
C ILE A 58 -0.24 -23.20 30.84
N GLY A 59 0.10 -21.91 30.83
CA GLY A 59 1.08 -21.32 31.74
C GLY A 59 0.62 -21.26 33.20
N SER A 60 -0.69 -21.30 33.47
CA SER A 60 -1.23 -21.26 34.84
C SER A 60 -0.78 -22.46 35.68
N LYS A 61 -0.75 -23.66 35.09
CA LYS A 61 -0.22 -24.86 35.74
C LYS A 61 1.27 -24.71 36.06
N ALA A 62 2.06 -24.23 35.10
CA ALA A 62 3.50 -24.00 35.29
C ALA A 62 3.77 -23.05 36.46
N ARG A 63 3.04 -21.93 36.53
CA ARG A 63 3.18 -20.96 37.64
C ARG A 63 2.76 -21.52 38.98
N PHE A 64 1.70 -22.33 39.02
CA PHE A 64 1.24 -22.94 40.26
C PHE A 64 2.30 -23.87 40.84
N GLU A 65 2.96 -24.68 40.01
CA GLU A 65 4.06 -25.53 40.44
C GLU A 65 5.31 -24.71 40.83
N LEU A 66 5.66 -23.66 40.06
CA LEU A 66 6.74 -22.74 40.43
C LEU A 66 6.49 -22.06 41.79
N LYS A 67 5.25 -21.63 42.05
CA LYS A 67 4.85 -21.01 43.32
C LYS A 67 5.07 -21.96 44.50
N LYS A 68 4.64 -23.22 44.37
CA LYS A 68 4.89 -24.24 45.40
C LYS A 68 6.38 -24.47 45.60
N LEU A 69 7.17 -24.51 44.52
CA LEU A 69 8.61 -24.69 44.61
C LEU A 69 9.24 -23.55 45.43
N ILE A 70 8.90 -22.29 45.12
CA ILE A 70 9.37 -21.12 45.87
C ILE A 70 8.94 -21.18 47.33
N GLU A 71 7.67 -21.49 47.62
CA GLU A 71 7.14 -21.57 48.99
C GLU A 71 7.81 -22.65 49.85
N ASN A 72 8.27 -23.74 49.21
CA ASN A 72 8.99 -24.82 49.89
C ASN A 72 10.52 -24.67 49.85
N ALA A 73 11.04 -23.67 49.14
CA ALA A 73 12.46 -23.45 49.00
C ALA A 73 13.06 -22.94 50.34
N PRO A 74 14.18 -23.50 50.83
CA PRO A 74 14.83 -23.03 52.05
C PRO A 74 15.20 -21.54 51.97
N GLN A 75 14.74 -20.72 52.91
CA GLN A 75 15.02 -19.29 52.88
C GLN A 75 16.46 -18.95 53.29
N ASP A 76 17.02 -19.75 54.21
CA ASP A 76 18.39 -19.59 54.71
C ASP A 76 19.17 -20.90 54.49
N ILE A 77 20.19 -20.85 53.63
CA ILE A 77 21.13 -21.95 53.41
C ILE A 77 22.31 -21.81 54.39
N ASP A 78 22.81 -22.93 54.91
CA ASP A 78 24.00 -22.96 55.77
C ASP A 78 25.26 -22.72 54.92
N GLU A 79 25.71 -21.47 54.86
CA GLU A 79 26.85 -21.02 54.04
C GLU A 79 28.20 -21.64 54.44
N ASP A 80 28.34 -22.14 55.67
CA ASP A 80 29.55 -22.84 56.11
C ASP A 80 29.60 -24.29 55.60
N LYS A 81 28.45 -24.84 55.19
CA LYS A 81 28.31 -26.23 54.72
C LYS A 81 28.43 -26.36 53.21
N TYR A 82 28.00 -25.36 52.45
CA TYR A 82 27.94 -25.41 50.99
C TYR A 82 28.93 -24.43 50.35
N THR A 83 29.36 -24.71 49.13
CA THR A 83 30.27 -23.80 48.42
C THR A 83 29.57 -22.50 48.06
N GLU A 84 30.28 -21.37 48.18
CA GLU A 84 29.78 -20.02 47.88
C GLU A 84 29.10 -19.95 46.50
N ASP A 85 29.70 -20.55 45.47
CA ASP A 85 29.14 -20.56 44.11
C ASP A 85 27.79 -21.31 44.02
N SER A 86 27.61 -22.39 44.77
CA SER A 86 26.38 -23.17 44.76
C SER A 86 25.26 -22.47 45.51
N VAL A 87 25.60 -21.77 46.60
CA VAL A 87 24.69 -20.92 47.36
C VAL A 87 24.25 -19.70 46.53
N ASP A 88 25.18 -19.03 45.86
CA ASP A 88 24.88 -17.91 44.96
C ASP A 88 23.99 -18.34 43.80
N ARG A 89 24.27 -19.50 43.17
CA ARG A 89 23.39 -20.05 42.12
C ARG A 89 21.98 -20.29 42.64
N TYR A 90 21.84 -20.85 43.83
CA TYR A 90 20.55 -21.09 44.46
C TYR A 90 19.78 -19.77 44.68
N TYR A 91 20.41 -18.77 45.29
CA TYR A 91 19.74 -17.49 45.54
C TYR A 91 19.42 -16.71 44.26
N ASN A 92 20.28 -16.76 43.25
CA ASN A 92 20.00 -16.19 41.94
C ASN A 92 18.83 -16.90 41.24
N ALA A 93 18.78 -18.24 41.29
CA ALA A 93 17.66 -19.00 40.74
C ALA A 93 16.35 -18.70 41.49
N LEU A 94 16.40 -18.57 42.82
CA LEU A 94 15.26 -18.17 43.64
C LEU A 94 14.78 -16.75 43.32
N GLN A 95 15.71 -15.81 43.10
CA GLN A 95 15.38 -14.45 42.68
C GLN A 95 14.75 -14.44 41.28
N ASN A 96 15.32 -15.18 40.31
CA ASN A 96 14.78 -15.30 38.96
C ASN A 96 13.37 -15.92 38.97
N ALA A 97 13.19 -17.01 39.71
CA ALA A 97 11.89 -17.66 39.93
C ALA A 97 10.85 -16.67 40.48
N ASN A 98 11.19 -15.87 41.49
CA ASN A 98 10.33 -14.81 42.01
C ASN A 98 10.03 -13.72 40.97
N GLY A 99 11.03 -13.35 40.16
CA GLY A 99 10.90 -12.36 39.08
C GLY A 99 9.97 -12.82 37.96
N VAL A 100 9.99 -14.10 37.61
CA VAL A 100 9.17 -14.70 36.54
C VAL A 100 7.75 -15.02 37.02
N LEU A 101 7.55 -15.38 38.29
CA LEU A 101 6.25 -15.81 38.85
C LEU A 101 5.10 -14.84 38.53
N ASN A 102 5.37 -13.53 38.58
CA ASN A 102 4.38 -12.48 38.37
C ASN A 102 4.38 -11.85 36.97
N GLN A 103 5.27 -12.27 36.06
CA GLN A 103 5.30 -11.75 34.68
C GLN A 103 4.11 -12.23 33.88
N ARG A 104 3.59 -11.43 32.96
CA ARG A 104 2.51 -11.87 32.05
C ARG A 104 3.07 -12.82 30.98
N ILE A 105 2.31 -13.86 30.62
CA ILE A 105 2.68 -14.85 29.59
C ILE A 105 1.87 -14.55 28.33
N TYR A 106 2.55 -14.23 27.23
CA TYR A 106 1.90 -13.83 25.96
C TYR A 106 2.02 -14.89 24.85
N ASP A 107 2.99 -15.80 24.98
CA ASP A 107 3.39 -16.78 23.98
C ASP A 107 3.97 -18.04 24.65
N MET A 108 4.41 -19.01 23.84
CA MET A 108 5.05 -20.22 24.33
C MET A 108 6.40 -19.93 25.00
N ASP A 109 7.14 -18.92 24.55
CA ASP A 109 8.40 -18.51 25.19
C ASP A 109 8.17 -18.07 26.64
N GLY A 110 7.10 -17.34 26.91
CA GLY A 110 6.68 -16.97 28.26
C GLY A 110 6.30 -18.19 29.12
N VAL A 111 5.68 -19.22 28.55
CA VAL A 111 5.38 -20.49 29.25
C VAL A 111 6.68 -21.23 29.57
N ASN A 112 7.55 -21.37 28.56
CA ASN A 112 8.84 -22.05 28.68
C ASN A 112 9.72 -21.38 29.74
N LYS A 113 9.75 -20.04 29.81
CA LYS A 113 10.48 -19.29 30.86
C LYS A 113 10.05 -19.66 32.28
N VAL A 114 8.77 -19.95 32.52
CA VAL A 114 8.29 -20.37 33.85
C VAL A 114 8.76 -21.78 34.18
N TYR A 115 8.71 -22.69 33.21
CA TYR A 115 9.23 -24.05 33.37
C TYR A 115 10.75 -24.04 33.58
N GLU A 116 11.49 -23.29 32.76
CA GLU A 116 12.93 -23.11 32.89
C GLU A 116 13.30 -22.53 34.26
N ALA A 117 12.58 -21.53 34.77
CA ALA A 117 12.83 -20.98 36.10
C ALA A 117 12.54 -22.01 37.23
N ALA A 118 11.52 -22.85 37.06
CA ALA A 118 11.22 -23.93 38.00
C ALA A 118 12.30 -25.01 37.99
N ASP A 119 12.76 -25.40 36.81
CA ASP A 119 13.83 -26.37 36.61
C ASP A 119 15.15 -25.82 37.16
N GLN A 120 15.51 -24.56 36.86
CA GLN A 120 16.69 -23.90 37.40
C GLN A 120 16.72 -23.83 38.92
N LEU A 121 15.59 -23.49 39.57
CA LEU A 121 15.51 -23.46 41.02
C LEU A 121 15.62 -24.86 41.64
N THR A 122 14.96 -25.84 41.02
CA THR A 122 15.03 -27.24 41.45
C THR A 122 16.43 -27.79 41.31
N ASP A 123 17.08 -27.53 40.18
CA ASP A 123 18.44 -27.95 39.89
C ASP A 123 19.44 -27.26 40.80
N ALA A 124 19.32 -25.95 41.04
CA ALA A 124 20.22 -25.25 41.95
C ALA A 124 20.10 -25.77 43.39
N LEU A 125 18.88 -26.10 43.84
CA LEU A 125 18.65 -26.70 45.16
C LEU A 125 19.22 -28.11 45.27
N ASN A 126 19.01 -28.95 44.25
CA ASN A 126 19.52 -30.32 44.22
C ASN A 126 21.05 -30.38 44.07
N ASN A 127 21.65 -29.36 43.46
CA ASN A 127 23.09 -29.26 43.20
C ASN A 127 23.81 -28.30 44.16
N LEU A 128 23.27 -28.07 45.36
CA LEU A 128 24.04 -27.49 46.45
C LEU A 128 25.25 -28.38 46.74
N THR A 129 26.45 -27.80 46.65
CA THR A 129 27.70 -28.56 46.69
C THR A 129 28.30 -28.46 48.09
N ASP A 130 28.38 -29.58 48.81
CA ASP A 130 28.92 -29.61 50.18
C ASP A 130 30.45 -29.40 50.15
N VAL A 131 30.96 -28.50 51.00
CA VAL A 131 32.39 -28.13 51.04
C VAL A 131 33.30 -29.32 51.34
N SER A 132 32.79 -30.34 52.03
CA SER A 132 33.56 -31.56 52.37
C SER A 132 33.83 -32.48 51.17
N VAL A 133 33.12 -32.29 50.06
CA VAL A 133 33.29 -33.05 48.81
C VAL A 133 33.52 -32.16 47.59
N ALA A 134 33.81 -30.88 47.82
CA ALA A 134 34.09 -29.90 46.78
C ALA A 134 35.59 -29.74 46.53
N LEU A 135 35.93 -29.30 45.31
CA LEU A 135 37.29 -28.86 44.95
C LEU A 135 37.41 -27.34 45.03
N LYS A 136 38.52 -26.88 45.59
CA LYS A 136 38.93 -25.47 45.56
C LYS A 136 39.57 -25.11 44.22
N ASP A 137 40.32 -26.03 43.63
CA ASP A 137 41.06 -25.80 42.40
C ASP A 137 41.28 -27.13 41.66
N ILE A 138 41.12 -27.11 40.34
CA ILE A 138 41.57 -28.16 39.43
C ILE A 138 42.71 -27.57 38.62
N LYS A 139 43.84 -28.26 38.54
CA LYS A 139 44.99 -27.81 37.77
C LYS A 139 45.31 -28.76 36.63
N ILE A 140 45.45 -28.20 35.44
CA ILE A 140 45.89 -28.89 34.23
C ILE A 140 47.34 -28.49 33.98
N ASN A 141 48.27 -29.46 34.04
CA ASN A 141 49.72 -29.24 33.91
C ASN A 141 50.28 -28.22 34.93
N GLY A 142 49.66 -28.09 36.09
CA GLY A 142 50.08 -27.20 37.17
C GLY A 142 49.47 -25.79 37.13
N GLU A 143 48.75 -25.44 36.06
CA GLU A 143 47.98 -24.19 35.96
C GLU A 143 46.51 -24.45 36.31
N SER A 144 45.88 -23.50 37.02
CA SER A 144 44.47 -23.59 37.40
C SER A 144 43.58 -23.62 36.15
N LEU A 145 42.58 -24.51 36.17
CA LEU A 145 41.60 -24.69 35.10
C LEU A 145 40.77 -23.41 34.96
N GLU A 146 40.87 -22.77 33.82
CA GLU A 146 40.11 -21.56 33.52
C GLU A 146 38.61 -21.85 33.55
N GLY A 147 37.84 -20.97 34.19
CA GLY A 147 36.38 -21.13 34.33
C GLY A 147 35.94 -22.22 35.31
N PHE A 148 36.85 -22.82 36.08
CA PHE A 148 36.50 -23.81 37.09
C PHE A 148 35.53 -23.24 38.14
N THR A 149 34.46 -23.99 38.40
CA THR A 149 33.53 -23.73 39.51
C THR A 149 33.30 -25.02 40.31
N PRO A 150 33.29 -24.96 41.66
CA PRO A 150 33.16 -26.15 42.49
C PRO A 150 31.92 -27.01 42.22
N GLY A 151 30.79 -26.43 41.80
CA GLY A 151 29.58 -27.20 41.48
C GLY A 151 29.45 -27.68 40.03
N VAL A 152 30.44 -27.47 39.16
CA VAL A 152 30.47 -28.06 37.81
C VAL A 152 31.39 -29.27 37.82
N TYR A 153 30.83 -30.42 37.47
CA TYR A 153 31.49 -31.72 37.59
C TYR A 153 32.07 -32.24 36.28
N GLU A 154 31.81 -31.60 35.13
CA GLU A 154 32.36 -32.03 33.85
C GLU A 154 32.96 -30.85 33.09
N TYR A 155 34.14 -31.03 32.51
CA TYR A 155 34.84 -30.02 31.73
C TYR A 155 35.43 -30.64 30.46
N ASP A 156 35.10 -30.07 29.30
CA ASP A 156 35.68 -30.45 28.01
C ASP A 156 36.85 -29.51 27.67
N LEU A 157 38.02 -30.09 27.46
CA LEU A 157 39.23 -29.35 27.09
C LEU A 157 39.80 -29.85 25.78
N VAL A 158 40.11 -28.90 24.90
CA VAL A 158 40.90 -29.14 23.71
C VAL A 158 42.37 -28.90 24.05
N ILE A 159 43.20 -29.92 23.88
CA ILE A 159 44.64 -29.87 24.19
C ILE A 159 45.49 -30.01 22.92
N PRO A 160 46.67 -29.37 22.87
CA PRO A 160 47.62 -29.59 21.78
C PRO A 160 48.12 -31.04 21.74
N ALA A 161 48.31 -31.59 20.55
CA ALA A 161 48.74 -32.97 20.29
C ALA A 161 50.08 -33.35 20.95
N ALA A 162 50.96 -32.37 21.19
CA ALA A 162 52.26 -32.61 21.82
C ALA A 162 52.20 -32.65 23.37
N VAL A 163 51.03 -32.44 23.96
CA VAL A 163 50.85 -32.31 25.41
C VAL A 163 50.10 -33.52 25.95
N THR A 164 50.70 -34.22 26.91
CA THR A 164 49.97 -35.17 27.76
C THR A 164 49.49 -34.42 29.01
N PRO A 165 48.17 -34.24 29.21
CA PRO A 165 47.66 -33.47 30.32
C PRO A 165 47.88 -34.23 31.63
N VAL A 166 48.32 -33.52 32.66
CA VAL A 166 48.38 -34.03 34.03
C VAL A 166 47.38 -33.24 34.86
N VAL A 167 46.39 -33.94 35.39
CA VAL A 167 45.37 -33.35 36.27
C VAL A 167 45.84 -33.44 37.72
N THR A 168 45.76 -32.35 38.44
CA THR A 168 45.88 -32.34 39.91
C THR A 168 44.72 -31.54 40.48
N ALA A 169 44.36 -31.77 41.73
CA ALA A 169 43.21 -31.13 42.34
C ALA A 169 43.49 -30.79 43.81
N ILE A 170 42.84 -29.74 44.30
CA ILE A 170 42.96 -29.26 45.68
C ILE A 170 41.56 -29.30 46.29
N PRO A 171 41.29 -30.12 47.31
CA PRO A 171 39.99 -30.14 47.98
C PRO A 171 39.74 -28.83 48.72
N MET A 172 38.47 -28.44 48.84
CA MET A 172 38.06 -27.23 49.56
C MET A 172 38.23 -27.39 51.06
N ASP A 173 37.78 -28.51 51.63
CA ASP A 173 38.18 -28.95 52.95
C ASP A 173 39.51 -29.71 52.89
N SER A 174 40.52 -29.17 53.56
CA SER A 174 41.85 -29.79 53.66
C SER A 174 41.88 -31.16 54.36
N SER A 175 40.81 -31.53 55.06
CA SER A 175 40.66 -32.84 55.70
C SER A 175 40.10 -33.93 54.78
N SER A 176 39.53 -33.55 53.63
CA SER A 176 38.94 -34.47 52.65
C SER A 176 39.98 -35.27 51.88
N GLN A 177 39.61 -36.49 51.48
CA GLN A 177 40.44 -37.35 50.66
C GLN A 177 40.20 -37.01 49.18
N CYS A 178 41.28 -36.80 48.42
CA CYS A 178 41.20 -36.48 46.99
C CYS A 178 42.05 -37.48 46.20
N GLU A 179 41.43 -38.22 45.29
CA GLU A 179 42.07 -39.17 44.39
C GLU A 179 41.92 -38.68 42.94
N VAL A 180 42.99 -38.73 42.15
CA VAL A 180 42.95 -38.35 40.74
C VAL A 180 43.38 -39.52 39.87
N GLN A 181 42.45 -40.03 39.07
CA GLN A 181 42.69 -40.99 38.00
C GLN A 181 42.95 -40.24 36.69
N GLN A 182 44.17 -40.31 36.18
CA GLN A 182 44.51 -39.70 34.89
C GLN A 182 43.84 -40.44 33.73
N ALA A 183 43.54 -39.70 32.66
CA ALA A 183 43.11 -40.27 31.38
C ALA A 183 44.18 -41.25 30.86
N GLN A 184 43.76 -42.46 30.49
CA GLN A 184 44.67 -43.50 30.01
C GLN A 184 45.02 -43.36 28.53
N GLU A 185 44.12 -42.75 27.76
CA GLU A 185 44.28 -42.43 26.34
C GLU A 185 43.59 -41.11 26.02
N LEU A 186 43.89 -40.56 24.83
CA LEU A 186 43.35 -39.30 24.35
C LEU A 186 42.76 -39.50 22.94
N PRO A 187 41.53 -39.04 22.66
CA PRO A 187 40.57 -38.44 23.60
C PRO A 187 40.22 -39.37 24.76
N GLY A 188 39.97 -38.80 25.94
CA GLY A 188 39.68 -39.59 27.14
C GLY A 188 39.49 -38.72 28.38
N THR A 189 39.02 -39.33 29.46
CA THR A 189 38.57 -38.61 30.65
C THR A 189 39.51 -38.88 31.83
N ALA A 190 39.99 -37.81 32.48
CA ALA A 190 40.54 -37.90 33.82
C ALA A 190 39.41 -37.72 34.84
N VAL A 191 39.43 -38.51 35.91
CA VAL A 191 38.39 -38.51 36.94
C VAL A 191 39.01 -38.15 38.28
N ILE A 192 38.48 -37.14 38.95
CA ILE A 192 38.88 -36.71 40.29
C ILE A 192 37.77 -37.10 41.25
N THR A 193 38.06 -37.92 42.25
CA THR A 193 37.11 -38.29 43.29
C THR A 193 37.49 -37.58 44.59
N VAL A 194 36.59 -36.77 45.13
CA VAL A 194 36.74 -36.14 46.45
C VAL A 194 35.77 -36.78 47.41
N THR A 195 36.27 -37.28 48.52
CA THR A 195 35.50 -37.97 49.56
C THR A 195 35.66 -37.22 50.88
N SER A 196 34.57 -37.05 51.62
CA SER A 196 34.57 -36.42 52.95
C SER A 196 35.51 -37.16 53.91
N SER A 197 36.02 -36.46 54.94
CA SER A 197 37.01 -37.04 55.87
C SER A 197 36.51 -38.27 56.65
N ASP A 198 35.18 -38.41 56.82
CA ASP A 198 34.52 -39.56 57.45
C ASP A 198 34.11 -40.67 56.45
N GLY A 199 34.31 -40.45 55.15
CA GLY A 199 33.96 -41.36 54.08
C GLY A 199 32.47 -41.46 53.75
N SER A 200 31.63 -40.60 54.32
CA SER A 200 30.16 -40.66 54.17
C SER A 200 29.63 -40.08 52.86
N MET A 201 30.37 -39.15 52.24
CA MET A 201 29.99 -38.46 51.00
C MET A 201 31.16 -38.48 50.01
N SER A 202 30.86 -38.51 48.71
CA SER A 202 31.86 -38.37 47.65
C SER A 202 31.29 -37.74 46.38
N ASN A 203 32.09 -36.92 45.70
CA ASN A 203 31.81 -36.37 44.37
C ASN A 203 32.90 -36.74 43.36
N GLU A 204 32.51 -36.88 42.08
CA GLU A 204 33.41 -37.08 40.95
C GLU A 204 33.42 -35.84 40.04
N TYR A 205 34.61 -35.37 39.65
CA TYR A 205 34.81 -34.39 38.58
C TYR A 205 35.48 -35.08 37.38
N ARG A 206 34.96 -34.86 36.17
CA ARG A 206 35.39 -35.47 34.91
C ARG A 206 35.99 -34.41 34.00
N ILE A 207 37.27 -34.58 33.65
CA ILE A 207 37.97 -33.71 32.71
C ILE A 207 38.14 -34.48 31.40
N ASN A 208 37.30 -34.15 30.42
CA ASN A 208 37.29 -34.78 29.11
C ASN A 208 38.27 -34.05 28.20
N PHE A 209 39.34 -34.74 27.82
CA PHE A 209 40.33 -34.19 26.90
C PHE A 209 40.05 -34.62 25.47
N ASN A 210 40.14 -33.68 24.55
CA ASN A 210 40.07 -33.90 23.11
C ASN A 210 41.21 -33.14 22.40
N TYR A 211 41.48 -33.49 21.14
CA TYR A 211 42.48 -32.80 20.32
C TYR A 211 41.83 -31.78 19.40
N ASP A 212 42.56 -30.71 19.07
CA ASP A 212 42.14 -29.77 18.03
C ASP A 212 42.40 -30.38 16.65
N THR A 213 41.38 -31.04 16.10
CA THR A 213 41.41 -31.58 14.73
C THR A 213 40.84 -30.60 13.71
N SER A 214 40.73 -29.31 14.02
CA SER A 214 40.23 -28.31 13.09
C SER A 214 41.30 -27.84 12.09
N LEU A 215 40.86 -27.34 10.93
CA LEU A 215 41.74 -26.72 9.94
C LEU A 215 41.84 -25.21 10.15
N LYS A 216 43.05 -24.69 9.98
CA LYS A 216 43.35 -23.25 9.89
C LYS A 216 43.22 -22.72 8.46
N SER A 217 43.52 -23.55 7.45
CA SER A 217 43.31 -23.17 6.05
C SER A 217 42.95 -24.35 5.16
N LEU A 218 42.17 -24.07 4.11
CA LEU A 218 41.78 -25.02 3.08
C LEU A 218 41.82 -24.34 1.71
N LYS A 219 42.49 -24.97 0.74
CA LYS A 219 42.70 -24.42 -0.61
C LYS A 219 42.52 -25.50 -1.69
N VAL A 220 42.07 -25.09 -2.87
CA VAL A 220 41.96 -25.92 -4.08
C VAL A 220 42.78 -25.26 -5.19
N GLY A 221 43.73 -25.98 -5.80
CA GLY A 221 44.62 -25.42 -6.82
C GLY A 221 45.46 -24.24 -6.32
N GLY A 222 45.71 -24.17 -5.01
CA GLY A 222 46.39 -23.04 -4.35
C GLY A 222 45.49 -21.84 -4.03
N VAL A 223 44.23 -21.83 -4.46
CA VAL A 223 43.25 -20.76 -4.18
C VAL A 223 42.48 -21.08 -2.89
N PRO A 224 42.38 -20.14 -1.91
CA PRO A 224 41.57 -20.34 -0.71
C PRO A 224 40.11 -20.65 -1.03
N VAL A 225 39.54 -21.63 -0.31
CA VAL A 225 38.11 -21.96 -0.44
C VAL A 225 37.28 -20.80 0.11
N SER A 226 36.39 -20.25 -0.73
CA SER A 226 35.52 -19.13 -0.35
C SER A 226 34.58 -19.52 0.79
N GLY A 227 34.47 -18.65 1.80
CA GLY A 227 33.65 -18.89 2.98
C GLY A 227 34.12 -20.05 3.85
N PHE A 228 35.42 -20.38 3.84
CA PHE A 228 36.01 -21.37 4.74
C PHE A 228 35.79 -20.99 6.21
N SER A 229 35.30 -21.94 6.98
CA SER A 229 35.21 -21.92 8.44
C SER A 229 35.66 -23.28 8.99
N PRO A 230 36.46 -23.31 10.07
CA PRO A 230 36.88 -24.57 10.69
C PRO A 230 35.72 -25.48 11.13
N GLU A 231 34.53 -24.91 11.37
CA GLU A 231 33.31 -25.62 11.80
C GLU A 231 32.42 -26.06 10.63
N LYS A 232 32.75 -25.66 9.40
CA LYS A 232 32.02 -26.07 8.19
C LYS A 232 32.75 -27.22 7.50
N TYR A 233 32.07 -28.35 7.39
CA TYR A 233 32.68 -29.61 6.95
C TYR A 233 32.41 -29.96 5.48
N SER A 234 31.58 -29.20 4.77
CA SER A 234 31.26 -29.44 3.35
C SER A 234 31.38 -28.16 2.53
N TYR A 235 32.08 -28.23 1.40
CA TYR A 235 32.31 -27.10 0.50
C TYR A 235 32.01 -27.46 -0.95
N TYR A 236 31.35 -26.54 -1.65
CA TYR A 236 31.11 -26.63 -3.09
C TYR A 236 32.06 -25.67 -3.78
N VAL A 237 33.01 -26.21 -4.53
CA VAL A 237 34.09 -25.43 -5.15
C VAL A 237 33.97 -25.49 -6.66
N VAL A 238 33.84 -24.32 -7.28
CA VAL A 238 33.81 -24.18 -8.73
C VAL A 238 35.23 -24.00 -9.23
N VAL A 239 35.72 -24.98 -10.00
CA VAL A 239 37.06 -24.97 -10.57
C VAL A 239 36.98 -24.50 -12.04
N PRO A 240 37.71 -23.45 -12.44
CA PRO A 240 37.77 -23.03 -13.84
C PRO A 240 38.28 -24.14 -14.77
N TYR A 241 37.85 -24.12 -16.04
CA TYR A 241 38.36 -25.05 -17.04
C TYR A 241 39.88 -24.91 -17.20
N GLY A 242 40.60 -26.04 -17.18
CA GLY A 242 42.06 -26.09 -17.29
C GLY A 242 42.85 -25.76 -16.01
N ALA A 243 42.19 -25.33 -14.93
CA ALA A 243 42.86 -25.05 -13.66
C ALA A 243 43.26 -26.33 -12.90
N GLN A 244 44.32 -26.22 -12.08
CA GLN A 244 44.70 -27.25 -11.11
C GLN A 244 43.66 -27.32 -9.98
N TYR A 245 43.46 -28.51 -9.41
CA TYR A 245 42.43 -28.75 -8.41
C TYR A 245 42.89 -29.61 -7.23
N ASN A 246 44.20 -29.78 -7.06
CA ASN A 246 44.78 -30.44 -5.89
C ASN A 246 44.43 -29.66 -4.62
N VAL A 247 44.03 -30.38 -3.57
CA VAL A 247 43.66 -29.84 -2.28
C VAL A 247 44.91 -29.67 -1.42
N SER A 248 44.98 -28.57 -0.69
CA SER A 248 45.96 -28.37 0.36
C SER A 248 45.27 -27.80 1.60
N ALA A 249 45.74 -28.21 2.78
CA ALA A 249 45.14 -27.83 4.05
C ALA A 249 46.23 -27.70 5.12
N GLU A 250 46.01 -26.81 6.08
CA GLU A 250 46.86 -26.59 7.25
C GLU A 250 45.98 -26.77 8.49
N ALA A 251 46.36 -27.67 9.39
CA ALA A 251 45.68 -27.85 10.68
C ALA A 251 45.93 -26.65 11.60
N ASN A 252 44.99 -26.37 12.51
CA ASN A 252 45.15 -25.34 13.51
C ASN A 252 46.22 -25.73 14.54
N ASP A 253 46.18 -26.97 15.01
CA ASP A 253 47.28 -27.57 15.75
C ASP A 253 48.29 -28.22 14.78
N PRO A 254 49.56 -27.76 14.71
CA PRO A 254 50.56 -28.34 13.82
C PRO A 254 50.98 -29.77 14.20
N GLY A 255 50.62 -30.24 15.40
CA GLY A 255 50.94 -31.58 15.87
C GLY A 255 50.01 -32.68 15.34
N VAL A 256 48.85 -32.35 14.76
CA VAL A 256 47.89 -33.34 14.24
C VAL A 256 48.22 -33.81 12.83
N LYS A 257 47.74 -35.01 12.47
CA LYS A 257 47.98 -35.60 11.15
C LYS A 257 46.88 -35.20 10.16
N VAL A 258 47.25 -34.50 9.10
CA VAL A 258 46.38 -34.18 7.96
C VAL A 258 46.61 -35.18 6.83
N THR A 259 45.54 -35.86 6.40
CA THR A 259 45.54 -36.77 5.26
C THR A 259 44.58 -36.23 4.19
N ILE A 260 45.07 -36.05 2.97
CA ILE A 260 44.30 -35.50 1.85
C ILE A 260 44.10 -36.61 0.82
N THR A 261 42.84 -36.85 0.46
CA THR A 261 42.45 -37.67 -0.69
C THR A 261 41.88 -36.73 -1.74
N ASP A 262 42.68 -36.46 -2.78
CA ASP A 262 42.28 -35.58 -3.89
C ASP A 262 41.19 -36.21 -4.76
N ALA A 263 40.41 -35.35 -5.43
CA ALA A 263 39.50 -35.78 -6.47
C ALA A 263 40.29 -36.35 -7.66
N THR A 264 39.76 -37.39 -8.31
CA THR A 264 40.38 -37.97 -9.51
C THR A 264 40.01 -37.22 -10.80
N SER A 265 38.90 -36.47 -10.78
CA SER A 265 38.38 -35.66 -11.87
C SER A 265 37.64 -34.44 -11.34
N VAL A 266 37.33 -33.49 -12.23
CA VAL A 266 36.34 -32.44 -11.98
C VAL A 266 35.24 -32.55 -13.04
N PRO A 267 33.97 -32.79 -12.65
CA PRO A 267 33.48 -32.87 -11.27
C PRO A 267 34.00 -34.08 -10.48
N GLY A 268 34.04 -33.95 -9.15
CA GLY A 268 34.55 -34.98 -8.25
C GLY A 268 34.59 -34.55 -6.79
N GLN A 269 34.93 -35.47 -5.90
CA GLN A 269 35.00 -35.22 -4.46
C GLN A 269 36.44 -35.36 -3.96
N ALA A 270 36.88 -34.43 -3.13
CA ALA A 270 38.09 -34.54 -2.34
C ALA A 270 37.76 -34.56 -0.84
N VAL A 271 38.57 -35.24 -0.05
CA VAL A 271 38.37 -35.41 1.39
C VAL A 271 39.65 -35.06 2.14
N VAL A 272 39.55 -34.22 3.17
CA VAL A 272 40.63 -33.92 4.10
C VAL A 272 40.26 -34.49 5.46
N GLU A 273 41.05 -35.45 5.93
CA GLU A 273 40.91 -36.05 7.26
C GLU A 273 42.01 -35.53 8.18
N VAL A 274 41.61 -34.92 9.29
CA VAL A 274 42.50 -34.44 10.35
C VAL A 274 42.36 -35.38 11.54
N THR A 275 43.45 -36.02 11.94
CA THR A 275 43.45 -37.11 12.92
C THR A 275 44.54 -36.97 13.97
N MET A 276 44.20 -37.31 15.22
CA MET A 276 45.17 -37.45 16.31
C MET A 276 44.61 -38.40 17.38
N GLY A 277 45.34 -39.47 17.70
CA GLY A 277 44.82 -40.52 18.59
C GLY A 277 43.48 -41.08 18.07
N GLY A 278 42.44 -41.04 18.91
CA GLY A 278 41.06 -41.36 18.53
C GLY A 278 40.25 -40.20 17.93
N ALA A 279 40.75 -38.97 17.93
CA ALA A 279 40.03 -37.80 17.40
C ALA A 279 40.11 -37.74 15.87
N LYS A 280 39.02 -37.34 15.23
CA LYS A 280 38.91 -37.20 13.76
C LYS A 280 37.93 -36.12 13.35
N THR A 281 38.37 -35.21 12.48
CA THR A 281 37.51 -34.30 11.71
C THR A 281 37.67 -34.56 10.22
N THR A 282 36.55 -34.54 9.48
CA THR A 282 36.54 -34.76 8.02
C THR A 282 35.94 -33.54 7.32
N TYR A 283 36.69 -32.96 6.38
CA TYR A 283 36.21 -31.92 5.47
C TYR A 283 36.03 -32.50 4.06
N THR A 284 34.86 -32.30 3.47
CA THR A 284 34.51 -32.79 2.13
C THR A 284 34.39 -31.63 1.16
N LEU A 285 35.09 -31.72 0.03
CA LEU A 285 35.05 -30.73 -1.04
C LEU A 285 34.41 -31.36 -2.28
N TYR A 286 33.28 -30.83 -2.69
CA TYR A 286 32.60 -31.15 -3.93
C TYR A 286 33.07 -30.19 -5.02
N LEU A 287 33.93 -30.68 -5.90
CA LEU A 287 34.51 -29.92 -6.99
C LEU A 287 33.60 -30.04 -8.22
N SER A 288 33.23 -28.92 -8.83
CA SER A 288 32.45 -28.88 -10.06
C SER A 288 32.95 -27.75 -10.98
N ARG A 289 32.35 -27.63 -12.17
CA ARG A 289 32.61 -26.52 -13.11
C ARG A 289 31.32 -25.78 -13.40
N LYS A 290 31.43 -24.49 -13.75
CA LYS A 290 30.31 -23.79 -14.37
C LYS A 290 29.95 -24.48 -15.69
N PRO A 291 28.67 -24.47 -16.10
CA PRO A 291 28.31 -24.93 -17.42
C PRO A 291 28.96 -24.04 -18.48
N TYR A 292 29.22 -24.63 -19.64
CA TYR A 292 29.84 -24.01 -20.80
C TYR A 292 28.79 -23.77 -21.88
N ASP A 293 28.90 -22.63 -22.57
CA ASP A 293 28.04 -22.29 -23.70
C ASP A 293 28.46 -23.14 -24.91
N ILE A 294 27.52 -23.91 -25.47
CA ILE A 294 27.81 -24.77 -26.62
C ILE A 294 26.71 -24.68 -27.67
N ASP A 295 27.15 -24.72 -28.92
CA ASP A 295 26.30 -24.91 -30.08
C ASP A 295 26.23 -26.39 -30.42
N PHE A 296 25.02 -26.95 -30.54
CA PHE A 296 24.84 -28.33 -30.99
C PHE A 296 24.67 -28.42 -32.52
N MET A 297 24.67 -27.29 -33.23
CA MET A 297 24.61 -27.25 -34.70
C MET A 297 25.95 -27.70 -35.28
N ILE A 298 25.93 -28.81 -36.03
CA ILE A 298 27.14 -29.44 -36.56
C ILE A 298 27.21 -29.26 -38.08
N GLU A 299 28.29 -28.62 -38.55
CA GLU A 299 28.65 -28.49 -39.97
C GLU A 299 29.76 -29.48 -40.36
N THR A 300 30.63 -29.86 -39.42
CA THR A 300 31.79 -30.73 -39.65
C THR A 300 31.97 -31.78 -38.55
N ALA A 301 32.66 -32.88 -38.84
CA ALA A 301 32.93 -33.92 -37.85
C ALA A 301 33.70 -33.42 -36.60
N ASN A 302 34.49 -32.35 -36.72
CA ASN A 302 35.25 -31.78 -35.60
C ASN A 302 34.34 -31.14 -34.53
N ASP A 303 33.14 -30.70 -34.89
CA ASP A 303 32.23 -30.02 -33.95
C ASP A 303 31.71 -31.00 -32.88
N THR A 304 31.59 -32.30 -33.22
CA THR A 304 31.27 -33.34 -32.23
C THR A 304 32.34 -33.53 -31.16
N VAL A 305 33.61 -33.31 -31.48
CA VAL A 305 34.72 -33.50 -30.54
C VAL A 305 34.67 -32.47 -29.42
N GLU A 306 34.28 -31.24 -29.76
CA GLU A 306 34.08 -30.16 -28.78
C GLU A 306 32.91 -30.48 -27.84
N ILE A 307 31.80 -31.00 -28.36
CA ILE A 307 30.65 -31.40 -27.53
C ILE A 307 31.04 -32.46 -26.51
N TYR A 308 31.69 -33.54 -26.95
CA TYR A 308 32.12 -34.63 -26.07
C TYR A 308 33.26 -34.24 -25.10
N GLN A 309 33.89 -33.08 -25.27
CA GLN A 309 34.85 -32.55 -24.30
C GLN A 309 34.17 -32.06 -23.02
N TYR A 310 32.93 -31.56 -23.13
CA TYR A 310 32.20 -30.91 -22.03
C TYR A 310 31.00 -31.72 -21.54
N TYR A 311 30.46 -32.60 -22.38
CA TYR A 311 29.25 -33.36 -22.10
C TYR A 311 29.52 -34.84 -21.84
N GLU A 312 28.79 -35.37 -20.85
CA GLU A 312 28.66 -36.78 -20.54
C GLU A 312 27.33 -37.30 -21.10
N HIS A 313 27.38 -38.47 -21.74
CA HIS A 313 26.19 -39.13 -22.28
C HIS A 313 25.71 -40.20 -21.30
N ILE A 314 24.51 -40.00 -20.75
CA ILE A 314 23.87 -40.96 -19.85
C ILE A 314 22.89 -41.83 -20.65
N ASN A 315 23.03 -43.15 -20.48
CA ASN A 315 22.18 -44.17 -21.11
C ASN A 315 22.06 -43.99 -22.62
N GLU A 316 23.19 -44.02 -23.33
CA GLU A 316 23.24 -43.85 -24.78
C GLU A 316 22.39 -44.90 -25.52
N ASN A 317 21.63 -44.42 -26.52
CA ASN A 317 21.00 -45.22 -27.56
C ASN A 317 21.23 -44.53 -28.92
N PRO A 318 22.21 -44.99 -29.73
CA PRO A 318 22.61 -44.31 -30.97
C PRO A 318 21.57 -44.33 -32.09
N GLU A 319 20.48 -45.09 -31.93
CA GLU A 319 19.38 -45.12 -32.90
C GLU A 319 18.38 -43.96 -32.69
N THR A 320 18.39 -43.33 -31.52
CA THR A 320 17.38 -42.34 -31.10
C THR A 320 17.98 -40.96 -30.75
N TYR A 321 19.23 -40.69 -31.15
CA TYR A 321 19.77 -39.33 -31.18
C TYR A 321 20.62 -39.08 -32.43
N SER A 322 20.74 -37.82 -32.83
CA SER A 322 21.68 -37.40 -33.88
C SER A 322 22.04 -35.93 -33.71
N PHE A 323 23.22 -35.56 -34.20
CA PHE A 323 23.60 -34.16 -34.38
C PHE A 323 23.52 -33.78 -35.86
N GLY A 324 23.07 -32.57 -36.15
CA GLY A 324 23.04 -32.04 -37.50
C GLY A 324 23.00 -30.51 -37.54
N LEU A 325 22.74 -29.95 -38.72
CA LEU A 325 22.73 -28.50 -38.95
C LEU A 325 21.71 -27.71 -38.09
N ASN A 326 20.71 -28.41 -37.52
CA ASN A 326 19.68 -27.79 -36.67
C ASN A 326 19.90 -28.02 -35.17
N GLY A 327 20.94 -28.76 -34.77
CA GLY A 327 21.23 -29.09 -33.38
C GLY A 327 21.20 -30.57 -33.04
N LEU A 328 21.19 -30.86 -31.74
CA LEU A 328 20.99 -32.19 -31.17
C LEU A 328 19.51 -32.57 -31.27
N THR A 329 19.21 -33.62 -32.03
CA THR A 329 17.88 -34.21 -32.09
C THR A 329 17.82 -35.46 -31.22
N ILE A 330 16.91 -35.50 -30.25
CA ILE A 330 16.57 -36.69 -29.46
C ILE A 330 15.17 -37.15 -29.86
N THR A 331 15.06 -38.40 -30.32
CA THR A 331 13.79 -39.05 -30.63
C THR A 331 13.22 -39.66 -29.36
N THR A 332 12.00 -39.29 -28.97
CA THR A 332 11.42 -39.76 -27.71
C THR A 332 11.19 -41.27 -27.72
N GLU A 333 11.54 -41.94 -26.62
CA GLU A 333 11.28 -43.36 -26.38
C GLU A 333 10.79 -43.60 -24.95
N ALA A 334 10.31 -44.81 -24.65
CA ALA A 334 9.80 -45.14 -23.32
C ALA A 334 10.90 -45.06 -22.26
N GLY A 335 10.64 -44.32 -21.18
CA GLY A 335 11.51 -44.21 -20.01
C GLY A 335 11.39 -42.88 -19.28
N ASP A 336 11.89 -42.81 -18.05
CA ASP A 336 11.99 -41.57 -17.27
C ASP A 336 13.26 -41.56 -16.41
N VAL A 337 13.58 -40.40 -15.83
CA VAL A 337 14.77 -40.23 -14.98
C VAL A 337 14.57 -40.93 -13.64
N THR A 338 13.34 -40.92 -13.12
CA THR A 338 13.03 -41.42 -11.78
C THR A 338 13.28 -42.92 -11.59
N ASP A 339 13.24 -43.72 -12.66
CA ASP A 339 13.57 -45.15 -12.63
C ASP A 339 14.88 -45.49 -13.36
N GLY A 340 15.58 -44.47 -13.87
CA GLY A 340 16.83 -44.62 -14.61
C GLY A 340 16.70 -45.23 -16.01
N SER A 341 15.48 -45.41 -16.53
CA SER A 341 15.27 -46.05 -17.83
C SER A 341 15.44 -45.09 -19.02
N ILE A 342 15.40 -43.78 -18.78
CA ILE A 342 15.57 -42.74 -19.81
C ILE A 342 16.85 -42.94 -20.64
N LYS A 343 16.79 -42.59 -21.92
CA LYS A 343 17.90 -42.63 -22.86
C LYS A 343 18.33 -41.23 -23.30
N ASN A 344 19.58 -41.12 -23.74
CA ASN A 344 20.12 -39.95 -24.41
C ASN A 344 20.03 -38.64 -23.64
N MET A 345 20.36 -38.68 -22.35
CA MET A 345 20.63 -37.46 -21.58
C MET A 345 22.07 -37.02 -21.84
N LEU A 346 22.24 -35.84 -22.42
CA LEU A 346 23.56 -35.27 -22.71
C LEU A 346 23.82 -34.15 -21.71
N LEU A 347 24.62 -34.38 -20.68
CA LEU A 347 24.75 -33.46 -19.55
C LEU A 347 26.16 -32.88 -19.39
N GLN A 348 26.26 -31.63 -18.98
CA GLN A 348 27.53 -30.99 -18.62
C GLN A 348 27.54 -30.52 -17.16
N PRO A 349 28.71 -30.30 -16.52
CA PRO A 349 28.79 -29.77 -15.16
C PRO A 349 28.01 -28.47 -14.97
N ALA A 350 27.38 -28.29 -13.81
CA ALA A 350 26.48 -27.16 -13.53
C ALA A 350 26.71 -26.53 -12.14
N GLY A 351 27.97 -26.48 -11.70
CA GLY A 351 28.38 -25.87 -10.45
C GLY A 351 28.31 -24.35 -10.43
N GLY A 352 28.17 -23.77 -9.24
CA GLY A 352 28.13 -22.32 -9.03
C GLY A 352 26.80 -21.66 -9.44
N ASP A 353 26.90 -20.37 -9.74
CA ASP A 353 25.79 -19.49 -10.13
C ASP A 353 25.85 -19.22 -11.63
N TRP A 354 24.70 -19.36 -12.29
CA TRP A 354 24.53 -19.23 -13.75
C TRP A 354 23.05 -19.21 -14.13
N ALA A 355 22.75 -18.74 -15.33
CA ALA A 355 21.49 -19.03 -16.00
C ALA A 355 21.75 -19.79 -17.31
N ALA A 356 20.85 -20.71 -17.67
CA ALA A 356 20.96 -21.52 -18.86
C ALA A 356 19.61 -21.55 -19.58
N LYS A 357 19.59 -21.16 -20.85
CA LYS A 357 18.37 -21.21 -21.68
C LYS A 357 18.54 -22.11 -22.89
N ALA A 358 17.45 -22.75 -23.29
CA ALA A 358 17.41 -23.59 -24.47
C ALA A 358 16.09 -23.44 -25.21
N ALA A 359 16.16 -23.48 -26.54
CA ALA A 359 15.02 -23.70 -27.41
C ALA A 359 14.83 -25.21 -27.61
N VAL A 360 13.58 -25.67 -27.66
CA VAL A 360 13.22 -27.04 -28.03
C VAL A 360 12.33 -26.97 -29.25
N ILE A 361 12.78 -27.50 -30.38
CA ILE A 361 12.03 -27.54 -31.64
C ILE A 361 11.44 -28.94 -31.77
N LEU A 362 10.13 -29.05 -31.65
CA LEU A 362 9.43 -30.33 -31.72
C LEU A 362 8.99 -30.62 -33.16
N SER A 363 9.12 -31.87 -33.61
CA SER A 363 8.58 -32.28 -34.91
C SER A 363 7.06 -32.09 -34.96
N GLU A 364 6.40 -32.40 -33.85
CA GLU A 364 4.95 -32.32 -33.65
C GLU A 364 4.64 -31.87 -32.22
N VAL A 365 3.47 -31.25 -32.00
CA VAL A 365 3.00 -30.94 -30.64
C VAL A 365 2.70 -32.26 -29.91
N PRO A 366 3.18 -32.47 -28.68
CA PRO A 366 2.90 -33.68 -27.91
C PRO A 366 1.39 -33.93 -27.83
N SER A 367 0.93 -35.06 -28.35
CA SER A 367 -0.48 -35.40 -28.51
C SER A 367 -0.90 -36.63 -27.72
N GLN A 368 0.08 -37.41 -27.24
CA GLN A 368 -0.13 -38.64 -26.48
C GLN A 368 0.48 -38.52 -25.08
N ASN A 369 -0.14 -39.16 -24.09
CA ASN A 369 0.32 -39.11 -22.70
C ASN A 369 1.80 -39.42 -22.57
N ASN A 370 2.45 -38.69 -21.67
CA ASN A 370 3.83 -38.86 -21.26
C ASN A 370 4.89 -38.51 -22.31
N GLN A 371 4.53 -38.02 -23.50
CA GLN A 371 5.49 -37.36 -24.39
C GLN A 371 6.01 -36.08 -23.72
N GLN A 372 7.33 -35.98 -23.56
CA GLN A 372 8.00 -34.88 -22.84
C GLN A 372 9.35 -34.53 -23.48
N ALA A 373 9.69 -33.25 -23.45
CA ALA A 373 11.04 -32.77 -23.76
C ALA A 373 11.33 -31.48 -22.98
N GLY A 374 12.60 -31.25 -22.66
CA GLY A 374 13.00 -30.04 -21.95
C GLY A 374 14.43 -30.09 -21.43
N LEU A 375 14.67 -29.34 -20.35
CA LEU A 375 15.95 -29.28 -19.65
C LEU A 375 15.87 -29.96 -18.29
N ILE A 376 16.99 -30.54 -17.88
CA ILE A 376 17.13 -31.16 -16.55
C ILE A 376 18.38 -30.63 -15.85
N LEU A 377 18.23 -30.31 -14.56
CA LEU A 377 19.34 -30.17 -13.62
C LEU A 377 19.41 -31.47 -12.80
N TYR A 378 20.47 -32.24 -12.98
CA TYR A 378 20.59 -33.63 -12.58
C TYR A 378 21.82 -33.84 -11.70
N GLU A 379 21.65 -34.52 -10.58
CA GLU A 379 22.75 -35.11 -9.81
C GLU A 379 22.73 -36.62 -9.96
N ASP A 380 21.55 -37.22 -9.71
CA ASP A 380 21.29 -38.64 -9.89
C ASP A 380 19.77 -38.89 -10.15
N ASN A 381 19.38 -40.16 -10.29
CA ASN A 381 17.98 -40.53 -10.55
C ASN A 381 17.02 -40.17 -9.40
N ASN A 382 17.55 -40.00 -8.19
CA ASN A 382 16.83 -39.66 -6.98
C ASN A 382 16.84 -38.14 -6.68
N ASN A 383 17.76 -37.38 -7.28
CA ASN A 383 18.01 -35.97 -7.03
C ASN A 383 18.13 -35.19 -8.35
N HIS A 384 17.03 -34.60 -8.81
CA HIS A 384 17.00 -33.84 -10.05
C HIS A 384 15.80 -32.88 -10.15
N ILE A 385 15.92 -31.87 -11.01
CA ILE A 385 14.86 -30.92 -11.35
C ILE A 385 14.62 -30.96 -12.86
N LYS A 386 13.36 -31.22 -13.28
CA LYS A 386 12.96 -31.20 -14.69
C LYS A 386 12.18 -29.93 -15.00
N LEU A 387 12.56 -29.21 -16.05
CA LEU A 387 11.73 -28.22 -16.73
C LEU A 387 11.27 -28.80 -18.07
N THR A 388 9.98 -29.05 -18.19
CA THR A 388 9.46 -29.87 -19.27
C THR A 388 8.25 -29.26 -19.93
N TYR A 389 8.17 -29.47 -21.24
CA TYR A 389 6.91 -29.42 -21.95
C TYR A 389 6.42 -30.86 -22.09
N GLU A 390 5.20 -31.13 -21.66
CA GLU A 390 4.68 -32.50 -21.60
C GLU A 390 3.19 -32.58 -21.90
N ARG A 391 2.74 -33.78 -22.27
CA ARG A 391 1.33 -34.13 -22.38
C ARG A 391 0.90 -34.99 -21.20
N ALA A 392 -0.08 -34.52 -20.42
CA ALA A 392 -0.76 -35.35 -19.43
C ALA A 392 -2.26 -35.34 -19.69
N SER A 393 -2.82 -36.55 -19.82
CA SER A 393 -4.18 -36.78 -20.26
C SER A 393 -4.45 -36.04 -21.60
N SER A 394 -5.40 -35.10 -21.61
CA SER A 394 -5.80 -34.36 -22.81
C SER A 394 -5.18 -32.96 -22.89
N THR A 395 -4.24 -32.60 -22.01
CA THR A 395 -3.73 -31.22 -21.89
C THR A 395 -2.22 -31.18 -21.96
N ASN A 396 -1.69 -30.18 -22.67
CA ASN A 396 -0.26 -29.89 -22.70
C ASN A 396 0.09 -28.92 -21.57
N TYR A 397 1.26 -29.12 -20.99
CA TYR A 397 1.71 -28.34 -19.85
C TYR A 397 3.17 -27.96 -19.98
N PHE A 398 3.49 -26.75 -19.52
CA PHE A 398 4.79 -26.47 -18.96
C PHE A 398 4.79 -26.92 -17.50
N SER A 399 5.77 -27.73 -17.11
CA SER A 399 5.87 -28.25 -15.75
C SER A 399 7.29 -28.15 -15.20
N MET A 400 7.37 -27.89 -13.90
CA MET A 400 8.59 -28.00 -13.11
C MET A 400 8.42 -29.09 -12.07
N TYR A 401 9.31 -30.07 -12.08
CA TYR A 401 9.36 -31.14 -11.08
C TYR A 401 10.64 -31.04 -10.26
N ASN A 402 10.56 -31.34 -8.97
CA ASN A 402 11.70 -31.49 -8.09
C ASN A 402 11.67 -32.88 -7.47
N THR A 403 12.69 -33.69 -7.71
CA THR A 403 12.85 -35.02 -7.11
C THR A 403 13.97 -34.93 -6.09
N VAL A 404 13.67 -35.28 -4.84
CA VAL A 404 14.62 -35.31 -3.72
C VAL A 404 14.55 -36.67 -3.06
N ASN A 405 15.68 -37.35 -2.92
CA ASN A 405 15.78 -38.69 -2.35
C ASN A 405 14.75 -39.67 -2.96
N GLY A 406 14.54 -39.60 -4.28
CA GLY A 406 13.64 -40.47 -5.04
C GLY A 406 12.17 -40.06 -4.96
N THR A 407 11.82 -39.05 -4.15
CA THR A 407 10.45 -38.55 -4.03
C THR A 407 10.24 -37.37 -4.97
N ARG A 408 9.40 -37.55 -5.99
CA ARG A 408 9.06 -36.50 -6.95
C ARG A 408 7.95 -35.60 -6.44
N GLN A 409 8.16 -34.29 -6.51
CA GLN A 409 7.20 -33.24 -6.24
C GLN A 409 6.91 -32.43 -7.52
N ILE A 410 5.65 -32.06 -7.72
CA ILE A 410 5.25 -31.08 -8.73
C ILE A 410 5.44 -29.70 -8.09
N VAL A 411 6.39 -28.92 -8.59
CA VAL A 411 6.61 -27.54 -8.12
C VAL A 411 5.52 -26.64 -8.70
N SER A 412 5.27 -26.75 -10.01
CA SER A 412 4.24 -25.99 -10.71
C SER A 412 3.94 -26.61 -12.06
N ARG A 413 2.74 -26.32 -12.58
CA ARG A 413 2.23 -26.83 -13.85
C ARG A 413 1.22 -25.85 -14.47
N ILE A 414 1.49 -25.36 -15.68
CA ILE A 414 0.65 -24.38 -16.39
C ILE A 414 0.14 -24.98 -17.70
N ALA A 415 -1.19 -24.99 -17.87
CA ALA A 415 -1.83 -25.49 -19.09
C ALA A 415 -1.54 -24.57 -20.28
N VAL A 416 -1.24 -25.15 -21.44
CA VAL A 416 -0.96 -24.40 -22.67
C VAL A 416 -1.46 -25.20 -23.88
N SER A 417 -1.70 -24.52 -25.01
CA SER A 417 -2.18 -25.14 -26.24
C SER A 417 -1.19 -24.92 -27.39
N GLY A 418 -0.88 -25.98 -28.13
CA GLY A 418 -0.31 -25.88 -29.48
C GLY A 418 1.14 -25.38 -29.60
N VAL A 419 1.94 -25.42 -28.53
CA VAL A 419 3.34 -24.93 -28.59
C VAL A 419 4.24 -25.95 -29.28
N LYS A 420 4.79 -25.56 -30.44
CA LYS A 420 5.76 -26.38 -31.20
C LYS A 420 7.21 -26.09 -30.84
N ASN A 421 7.51 -24.84 -30.45
CA ASN A 421 8.84 -24.37 -30.12
C ASN A 421 8.90 -23.81 -28.69
N PRO A 422 8.79 -24.64 -27.64
CA PRO A 422 8.93 -24.17 -26.28
C PRO A 422 10.38 -23.76 -25.97
N TYR A 423 10.53 -22.78 -25.07
CA TYR A 423 11.82 -22.35 -24.54
C TYR A 423 11.84 -22.51 -23.03
N PHE A 424 12.98 -22.94 -22.49
CA PHE A 424 13.20 -23.13 -21.06
C PHE A 424 14.39 -22.32 -20.58
N MET A 425 14.34 -21.85 -19.33
CA MET A 425 15.49 -21.26 -18.68
C MET A 425 15.56 -21.71 -17.22
N PHE A 426 16.73 -22.19 -16.80
CA PHE A 426 17.09 -22.30 -15.40
C PHE A 426 17.88 -21.06 -14.99
N VAL A 427 17.60 -20.54 -13.79
CA VAL A 427 18.44 -19.56 -13.10
C VAL A 427 18.82 -20.15 -11.76
N LYS A 428 20.11 -20.43 -11.56
CA LYS A 428 20.66 -20.99 -10.32
C LYS A 428 21.52 -19.95 -9.62
N SER A 429 21.18 -19.61 -8.38
CA SER A 429 22.00 -18.76 -7.51
C SER A 429 22.06 -19.35 -6.11
N GLY A 430 23.26 -19.70 -5.65
CA GLY A 430 23.42 -20.47 -4.42
C GLY A 430 22.69 -21.82 -4.50
N THR A 431 21.82 -22.09 -3.52
CA THR A 431 20.93 -23.26 -3.46
C THR A 431 19.59 -23.04 -4.16
N THR A 432 19.26 -21.80 -4.51
CA THR A 432 18.01 -21.47 -5.18
C THR A 432 18.10 -21.82 -6.67
N VAL A 433 17.12 -22.59 -7.15
CA VAL A 433 16.94 -22.89 -8.58
C VAL A 433 15.55 -22.43 -9.00
N LYS A 434 15.50 -21.46 -9.90
CA LYS A 434 14.27 -20.97 -10.55
C LYS A 434 14.16 -21.53 -11.95
N GLY A 435 12.95 -21.93 -12.31
CA GLY A 435 12.63 -22.40 -13.65
C GLY A 435 11.66 -21.48 -14.37
N TYR A 436 11.93 -21.21 -15.64
CA TYR A 436 11.13 -20.32 -16.48
C TYR A 436 10.77 -21.01 -17.80
N TYR A 437 9.65 -20.59 -18.39
CA TYR A 437 9.20 -21.02 -19.71
C TYR A 437 8.87 -19.84 -20.61
N SER A 438 8.94 -20.05 -21.92
CA SER A 438 8.55 -19.06 -22.93
C SER A 438 8.02 -19.76 -24.19
N THR A 439 7.13 -19.08 -24.91
CA THR A 439 6.60 -19.52 -26.22
C THR A 439 7.16 -18.72 -27.40
N ASP A 440 7.85 -17.60 -27.14
CA ASP A 440 8.42 -16.72 -28.15
C ASP A 440 9.97 -16.64 -28.06
N GLY A 441 10.56 -17.19 -27.00
CA GLY A 441 12.00 -17.15 -26.76
C GLY A 441 12.51 -15.80 -26.26
N MET A 442 11.60 -14.84 -26.04
CA MET A 442 11.92 -13.49 -25.63
C MET A 442 11.35 -13.16 -24.25
N PHE A 443 10.08 -13.47 -24.01
CA PHE A 443 9.39 -13.25 -22.73
C PHE A 443 9.32 -14.55 -21.92
N TYR A 444 9.99 -14.57 -20.77
CA TYR A 444 10.10 -15.74 -19.90
C TYR A 444 9.26 -15.57 -18.63
N ASN A 445 8.29 -16.47 -18.46
CA ASN A 445 7.43 -16.55 -17.29
C ASN A 445 8.06 -17.45 -16.24
N LEU A 446 8.03 -17.02 -14.97
CA LEU A 446 8.45 -17.88 -13.85
C LEU A 446 7.48 -19.05 -13.73
N LEU A 447 8.02 -20.27 -13.78
CA LEU A 447 7.25 -21.49 -13.53
C LEU A 447 7.28 -21.86 -12.05
N GLY A 448 8.45 -21.77 -11.40
CA GLY A 448 8.61 -22.12 -9.99
C GLY A 448 10.03 -21.88 -9.47
N SER A 449 10.20 -22.05 -8.16
CA SER A 449 11.47 -21.90 -7.44
C SER A 449 11.59 -23.00 -6.39
N VAL A 450 12.80 -23.55 -6.23
CA VAL A 450 13.11 -24.55 -5.19
C VAL A 450 14.47 -24.26 -4.56
N GLU A 451 14.63 -24.65 -3.29
CA GLU A 451 15.91 -24.66 -2.59
C GLU A 451 16.46 -26.08 -2.57
N ILE A 452 17.63 -26.29 -3.19
CA ILE A 452 18.28 -27.60 -3.21
C ILE A 452 19.81 -27.47 -3.17
N SER A 453 20.45 -28.35 -2.39
CA SER A 453 21.90 -28.52 -2.39
C SER A 453 22.25 -29.77 -3.19
N MET A 454 22.93 -29.59 -4.32
CA MET A 454 23.47 -30.68 -5.14
C MET A 454 25.00 -30.68 -5.02
N THR A 455 25.56 -31.83 -4.66
CA THR A 455 26.98 -32.16 -4.62
C THR A 455 27.63 -32.23 -6.00
N ASN A 456 26.92 -32.74 -7.00
CA ASN A 456 27.44 -32.84 -8.36
C ASN A 456 26.37 -32.49 -9.41
N PRO A 457 25.91 -31.23 -9.44
CA PRO A 457 24.89 -30.82 -10.40
C PRO A 457 25.44 -30.85 -11.82
N LYS A 458 24.62 -31.37 -12.73
CA LYS A 458 24.83 -31.36 -14.19
C LYS A 458 23.58 -30.83 -14.89
N ILE A 459 23.72 -30.17 -16.02
CA ILE A 459 22.59 -29.64 -16.80
C ILE A 459 22.65 -30.16 -18.23
N GLY A 460 21.49 -30.42 -18.83
CA GLY A 460 21.39 -30.74 -20.24
C GLY A 460 19.98 -30.98 -20.75
N PRO A 461 19.83 -31.29 -22.04
CA PRO A 461 18.56 -31.61 -22.65
C PRO A 461 18.18 -33.08 -22.42
N TYR A 462 16.88 -33.35 -22.46
CA TYR A 462 16.33 -34.70 -22.49
C TYR A 462 15.01 -34.73 -23.24
N ALA A 463 14.61 -35.92 -23.72
CA ALA A 463 13.29 -36.16 -24.28
C ALA A 463 12.88 -37.62 -24.04
N CYS A 464 11.63 -37.87 -23.64
CA CYS A 464 11.14 -39.22 -23.38
C CYS A 464 9.60 -39.34 -23.52
N ASN A 465 9.09 -40.56 -23.49
CA ASN A 465 7.67 -40.89 -23.46
C ASN A 465 7.21 -41.37 -22.08
N GLY A 466 8.02 -41.23 -21.02
CA GLY A 466 7.70 -41.73 -19.68
C GLY A 466 7.74 -43.26 -19.55
N ILE A 467 7.70 -43.75 -18.31
CA ILE A 467 7.88 -45.17 -17.96
C ILE A 467 6.80 -46.04 -18.60
N GLY A 468 7.20 -47.08 -19.34
CA GLY A 468 6.31 -48.09 -19.90
C GLY A 468 5.33 -47.61 -20.98
N SER A 469 5.54 -46.42 -21.54
CA SER A 469 4.64 -45.83 -22.53
C SER A 469 4.74 -46.49 -23.90
N SER A 470 3.60 -46.64 -24.56
CA SER A 470 3.49 -47.04 -25.97
C SER A 470 3.23 -45.87 -26.90
N ALA A 471 3.46 -44.63 -26.43
CA ALA A 471 3.25 -43.44 -27.24
C ALA A 471 4.17 -43.42 -28.47
N ASN A 472 3.67 -42.90 -29.60
CA ASN A 472 4.49 -42.69 -30.79
C ASN A 472 5.66 -41.75 -30.48
N SER A 473 6.82 -42.01 -31.06
CA SER A 473 7.99 -41.16 -30.91
C SER A 473 7.81 -39.82 -31.63
N ILE A 474 8.32 -38.76 -31.02
CA ILE A 474 8.47 -37.44 -31.65
C ILE A 474 9.92 -36.98 -31.50
N ASN A 475 10.37 -36.07 -32.36
CA ASN A 475 11.73 -35.54 -32.29
C ASN A 475 11.72 -34.22 -31.51
N ALA A 476 12.64 -34.10 -30.56
CA ALA A 476 12.98 -32.86 -29.88
C ALA A 476 14.37 -32.42 -30.32
N THR A 477 14.46 -31.28 -31.00
CA THR A 477 15.72 -30.72 -31.50
C THR A 477 16.14 -29.53 -30.65
N PHE A 478 17.37 -29.55 -30.16
CA PHE A 478 17.98 -28.50 -29.34
C PHE A 478 19.12 -27.86 -30.14
N PRO A 479 18.96 -26.63 -30.65
CA PRO A 479 20.02 -25.96 -31.40
C PRO A 479 21.25 -25.69 -30.53
N HIS A 480 21.05 -25.20 -29.31
CA HIS A 480 22.11 -24.82 -28.38
C HIS A 480 21.57 -24.74 -26.94
N ILE A 481 22.49 -24.67 -25.98
CA ILE A 481 22.19 -24.23 -24.61
C ILE A 481 23.04 -22.98 -24.35
N VAL A 482 22.39 -21.82 -24.25
CA VAL A 482 23.08 -20.55 -23.97
C VAL A 482 23.31 -20.44 -22.48
N ILE A 483 24.58 -20.27 -22.10
CA ILE A 483 24.97 -20.04 -20.70
C ILE A 483 25.21 -18.55 -20.47
N ILE A 484 24.70 -18.09 -19.33
CA ILE A 484 24.79 -16.72 -18.85
C ILE A 484 25.51 -16.79 -17.50
N ASP A 485 26.77 -16.35 -17.49
CA ASP A 485 27.68 -16.56 -16.36
C ASP A 485 27.27 -15.81 -15.08
N ASP A 486 26.65 -14.64 -15.23
CA ASP A 486 26.12 -13.84 -14.14
C ASP A 486 24.59 -13.89 -14.19
N VAL A 487 23.98 -14.39 -13.12
CA VAL A 487 22.52 -14.49 -12.99
C VAL A 487 21.80 -13.15 -13.15
N LYS A 488 22.49 -12.02 -12.90
CA LYS A 488 21.96 -10.68 -13.14
C LYS A 488 21.68 -10.39 -14.61
N ASP A 489 22.43 -11.02 -15.51
CA ASP A 489 22.29 -10.88 -16.96
C ASP A 489 21.23 -11.83 -17.56
N ALA A 490 20.54 -12.63 -16.72
CA ALA A 490 19.49 -13.54 -17.17
C ALA A 490 18.26 -12.79 -17.71
N PHE A 491 18.00 -11.60 -17.19
CA PHE A 491 16.92 -10.72 -17.62
C PHE A 491 17.42 -9.30 -17.80
N GLY A 492 16.91 -8.59 -18.79
CA GLY A 492 17.14 -7.16 -18.93
C GLY A 492 16.56 -6.43 -17.73
N THR A 493 17.41 -5.95 -16.84
CA THR A 493 17.02 -5.32 -15.58
C THR A 493 17.65 -3.95 -15.44
N LEU A 494 16.98 -3.06 -14.71
CA LEU A 494 17.50 -1.73 -14.40
C LEU A 494 18.08 -1.72 -12.98
N SER A 495 19.13 -0.93 -12.79
CA SER A 495 19.63 -0.56 -11.47
C SER A 495 18.94 0.71 -10.93
N GLU A 496 18.43 1.56 -11.82
CA GLU A 496 17.81 2.82 -11.45
C GLU A 496 16.84 3.31 -12.54
N ILE A 497 15.75 3.94 -12.11
CA ILE A 497 14.89 4.79 -12.94
C ILE A 497 14.90 6.18 -12.32
N LYS A 498 15.01 7.23 -13.15
CA LYS A 498 14.80 8.62 -12.72
C LYS A 498 13.63 9.25 -13.47
N VAL A 499 12.84 10.03 -12.74
CA VAL A 499 11.78 10.88 -13.27
C VAL A 499 12.17 12.34 -13.00
N ASN A 500 12.29 13.15 -14.04
CA ASN A 500 12.78 14.54 -13.97
C ASN A 500 14.12 14.66 -13.21
N GLY A 501 15.03 13.71 -13.43
CA GLY A 501 16.35 13.66 -12.81
C GLY A 501 16.38 13.19 -11.35
N LYS A 502 15.23 12.89 -10.73
CA LYS A 502 15.15 12.34 -9.37
C LYS A 502 14.94 10.83 -9.41
N PRO A 503 15.60 10.03 -8.55
CA PRO A 503 15.34 8.60 -8.44
C PRO A 503 13.86 8.30 -8.18
N LEU A 504 13.32 7.30 -8.88
CA LEU A 504 11.96 6.82 -8.68
C LEU A 504 11.84 6.16 -7.30
N SER A 505 10.99 6.72 -6.44
CA SER A 505 10.76 6.19 -5.09
C SER A 505 10.22 4.77 -5.14
N GLY A 506 10.71 3.89 -4.27
CA GLY A 506 10.27 2.50 -4.19
C GLY A 506 10.69 1.61 -5.38
N PHE A 507 11.61 2.08 -6.24
CA PHE A 507 12.11 1.28 -7.36
C PHE A 507 12.74 -0.04 -6.90
N SER A 508 12.34 -1.13 -7.55
CA SER A 508 12.90 -2.47 -7.41
C SER A 508 13.10 -3.10 -8.80
N PRO A 509 14.26 -3.71 -9.10
CA PRO A 509 14.52 -4.33 -10.41
C PRO A 509 13.52 -5.41 -10.83
N ASP A 510 12.80 -6.01 -9.88
CA ASP A 510 11.78 -7.05 -10.13
C ASP A 510 10.35 -6.51 -10.22
N ALA A 511 10.10 -5.26 -9.81
CA ALA A 511 8.82 -4.59 -10.01
C ALA A 511 8.81 -3.91 -11.38
N LEU A 512 7.87 -4.34 -12.23
CA LEU A 512 7.80 -3.89 -13.63
C LEU A 512 6.82 -2.75 -13.86
N ASN A 513 5.88 -2.51 -12.95
CA ASN A 513 4.86 -1.47 -13.10
C ASN A 513 4.98 -0.46 -11.96
N TYR A 514 4.96 0.83 -12.31
CA TYR A 514 5.03 1.93 -11.37
C TYR A 514 3.95 2.96 -11.69
N THR A 515 3.40 3.54 -10.64
CA THR A 515 2.54 4.73 -10.75
C THR A 515 3.31 5.93 -10.21
N TYR A 516 3.35 7.01 -10.98
CA TYR A 516 3.94 8.28 -10.57
C TYR A 516 2.84 9.35 -10.55
N VAL A 517 2.37 9.68 -9.35
CA VAL A 517 1.29 10.64 -9.14
C VAL A 517 1.83 12.07 -9.25
N LEU A 518 1.24 12.85 -10.14
CA LEU A 518 1.58 14.24 -10.39
C LEU A 518 0.64 15.19 -9.66
N THR A 519 1.14 16.37 -9.33
CA THR A 519 0.32 17.52 -8.95
C THR A 519 -0.28 18.16 -10.22
N ARG A 520 -1.47 18.75 -10.11
CA ARG A 520 -2.25 19.22 -11.28
C ARG A 520 -1.66 20.43 -12.00
N ASP A 521 -0.72 21.13 -11.39
CA ASP A 521 0.06 22.22 -12.01
C ASP A 521 1.07 21.70 -13.05
N ILE A 522 1.43 20.40 -13.02
CA ILE A 522 2.36 19.79 -13.97
C ILE A 522 1.58 19.31 -15.20
N THR A 523 1.71 20.02 -16.32
CA THR A 523 1.01 19.69 -17.57
C THR A 523 1.91 19.05 -18.64
N GLU A 524 3.23 19.07 -18.45
CA GLU A 524 4.21 18.44 -19.35
C GLU A 524 4.55 17.01 -18.90
N VAL A 525 4.68 16.09 -19.86
CA VAL A 525 5.07 14.70 -19.58
C VAL A 525 6.46 14.66 -18.91
N PRO A 526 6.61 14.00 -17.74
CA PRO A 526 7.90 13.90 -17.08
C PRO A 526 8.95 13.19 -17.94
N LYS A 527 10.20 13.68 -17.89
CA LYS A 527 11.34 13.04 -18.56
C LYS A 527 11.77 11.81 -17.77
N VAL A 528 11.85 10.66 -18.46
CA VAL A 528 12.31 9.40 -17.88
C VAL A 528 13.74 9.07 -18.34
N GLU A 529 14.58 8.67 -17.38
CA GLU A 529 15.91 8.14 -17.61
C GLU A 529 16.02 6.79 -16.91
N ALA A 530 16.80 5.86 -17.46
CA ALA A 530 16.92 4.51 -16.94
C ALA A 530 18.36 4.00 -17.08
N THR A 531 18.88 3.40 -16.01
CA THR A 531 20.25 2.88 -15.94
C THR A 531 20.18 1.35 -15.93
N PRO A 532 20.78 0.64 -16.91
CA PRO A 532 20.80 -0.82 -16.88
C PRO A 532 21.58 -1.35 -15.67
N LEU A 533 21.29 -2.58 -15.25
CA LEU A 533 22.00 -3.23 -14.14
C LEU A 533 23.44 -3.61 -14.52
N SER A 534 23.69 -3.90 -15.80
CA SER A 534 25.02 -4.19 -16.34
C SER A 534 25.24 -3.51 -17.69
N ASP A 535 26.52 -3.34 -18.07
CA ASP A 535 26.94 -2.78 -19.35
C ASP A 535 26.66 -3.70 -20.56
N LYS A 536 26.23 -4.95 -20.30
CA LYS A 536 25.83 -5.91 -21.33
C LYS A 536 24.36 -5.79 -21.74
N MET A 537 23.62 -4.87 -21.15
CA MET A 537 22.20 -4.64 -21.44
C MET A 537 21.99 -3.39 -22.28
N SER A 538 20.95 -3.40 -23.10
CA SER A 538 20.50 -2.23 -23.86
C SER A 538 19.14 -1.75 -23.37
N VAL A 539 18.93 -0.44 -23.38
CA VAL A 539 17.70 0.22 -22.88
C VAL A 539 17.07 1.02 -24.00
N ASN A 540 15.77 0.79 -24.24
CA ASN A 540 14.93 1.58 -25.14
C ASN A 540 13.78 2.21 -24.35
N ILE A 541 13.61 3.53 -24.44
CA ILE A 541 12.58 4.27 -23.71
C ILE A 541 11.57 4.85 -24.70
N GLU A 542 10.31 4.46 -24.54
CA GLU A 542 9.15 5.00 -25.25
C GLU A 542 8.36 5.89 -24.29
N ASN A 543 8.56 7.21 -24.37
CA ASN A 543 7.92 8.17 -23.47
C ASN A 543 6.40 8.27 -23.69
N ALA A 544 5.68 8.56 -22.61
CA ALA A 544 4.28 8.93 -22.67
C ALA A 544 4.05 10.17 -23.58
N LYS A 545 2.87 10.25 -24.20
CA LYS A 545 2.52 11.36 -25.12
C LYS A 545 1.65 12.43 -24.47
N SER A 546 1.04 12.12 -23.33
CA SER A 546 0.10 12.96 -22.59
C SER A 546 0.08 12.55 -21.12
N ILE A 547 -0.57 13.37 -20.29
CA ILE A 547 -0.94 13.00 -18.92
C ILE A 547 -2.48 12.95 -18.87
N PRO A 548 -3.10 11.84 -18.42
CA PRO A 548 -2.44 10.59 -18.04
C PRO A 548 -1.79 9.87 -19.25
N GLY A 549 -0.80 9.03 -18.97
CA GLY A 549 -0.09 8.26 -19.99
C GLY A 549 1.06 7.42 -19.45
N THR A 550 1.51 6.44 -20.22
CA THR A 550 2.52 5.45 -19.78
C THR A 550 3.82 5.62 -20.55
N THR A 551 4.94 5.65 -19.84
CA THR A 551 6.28 5.47 -20.43
C THR A 551 6.70 4.01 -20.30
N LYS A 552 7.17 3.41 -21.41
CA LYS A 552 7.66 2.04 -21.44
C LYS A 552 9.16 2.01 -21.59
N ILE A 553 9.85 1.24 -20.76
CA ILE A 553 11.30 1.05 -20.80
C ILE A 553 11.57 -0.42 -21.08
N THR A 554 11.97 -0.73 -22.32
CA THR A 554 12.37 -2.07 -22.74
C THR A 554 13.87 -2.25 -22.50
N VAL A 555 14.23 -3.22 -21.67
CA VAL A 555 15.62 -3.57 -21.38
C VAL A 555 15.92 -4.95 -21.94
N THR A 556 16.92 -5.06 -22.81
CA THR A 556 17.32 -6.32 -23.44
C THR A 556 18.65 -6.80 -22.88
N SER A 557 18.72 -8.06 -22.46
CA SER A 557 19.95 -8.76 -22.05
C SER A 557 20.25 -9.95 -22.99
N ARG A 558 21.37 -10.65 -22.77
CA ARG A 558 21.68 -11.93 -23.46
C ARG A 558 20.63 -13.02 -23.15
N GLY A 559 20.03 -13.00 -21.95
CA GLY A 559 19.01 -13.95 -21.53
C GLY A 559 17.64 -13.62 -22.08
N ALA A 560 16.96 -12.67 -21.46
CA ALA A 560 15.63 -12.21 -21.83
C ALA A 560 15.52 -10.69 -21.75
N TRP A 561 14.49 -10.12 -22.34
CA TRP A 561 14.14 -8.71 -22.17
C TRP A 561 13.04 -8.55 -21.11
N ARG A 562 12.95 -7.36 -20.51
CA ARG A 562 11.82 -6.95 -19.66
C ARG A 562 11.36 -5.57 -20.08
N THR A 563 10.10 -5.26 -19.78
CA THR A 563 9.52 -3.94 -19.95
C THR A 563 9.13 -3.40 -18.58
N TYR A 564 9.63 -2.21 -18.24
CA TYR A 564 9.14 -1.44 -17.11
C TYR A 564 8.13 -0.41 -17.62
N GLU A 565 6.99 -0.27 -16.96
CA GLU A 565 5.96 0.71 -17.27
C GLU A 565 5.83 1.72 -16.13
N ILE A 566 5.92 3.00 -16.46
CA ILE A 566 5.68 4.10 -15.51
C ILE A 566 4.44 4.83 -15.99
N VAL A 567 3.36 4.70 -15.23
CA VAL A 567 2.09 5.35 -15.50
C VAL A 567 2.07 6.71 -14.79
N PHE A 568 1.91 7.77 -15.57
CA PHE A 568 1.73 9.13 -15.08
C PHE A 568 0.25 9.47 -15.04
N GLY A 569 -0.18 10.11 -13.96
CA GLY A 569 -1.53 10.63 -13.81
C GLY A 569 -1.70 11.42 -12.53
N TYR A 570 -2.88 11.98 -12.31
CA TYR A 570 -3.16 12.82 -11.15
C TYR A 570 -3.94 12.06 -10.09
N GLY A 571 -3.73 12.43 -8.83
CA GLY A 571 -4.63 12.01 -7.75
C GLY A 571 -6.02 12.65 -7.90
N PRO A 572 -7.04 12.08 -7.23
CA PRO A 572 -8.34 12.74 -7.16
C PRO A 572 -8.20 14.05 -6.37
N VAL A 573 -9.11 14.99 -6.60
CA VAL A 573 -9.20 16.25 -5.86
C VAL A 573 -10.60 16.46 -5.31
N SER A 574 -10.65 17.14 -4.16
CA SER A 574 -11.92 17.55 -3.57
C SER A 574 -12.58 18.63 -4.42
N VAL A 575 -13.90 18.58 -4.53
CA VAL A 575 -14.73 19.59 -5.18
C VAL A 575 -16.05 19.73 -4.43
N ASP A 576 -16.45 20.96 -4.17
CA ASP A 576 -17.79 21.30 -3.70
C ASP A 576 -18.60 21.82 -4.89
N PHE A 577 -19.64 21.06 -5.28
CA PHE A 577 -20.52 21.45 -6.38
C PHE A 577 -21.61 22.42 -5.92
N THR A 578 -21.80 22.60 -4.62
CA THR A 578 -22.81 23.53 -4.08
C THR A 578 -22.44 25.00 -4.32
N ASP A 579 -21.19 25.28 -4.68
CA ASP A 579 -20.74 26.61 -5.12
C ASP A 579 -21.24 27.00 -6.53
N GLY A 580 -21.85 26.06 -7.27
CA GLY A 580 -22.37 26.34 -8.62
C GLY A 580 -21.32 26.25 -9.74
N HIS A 581 -20.10 25.78 -9.44
CA HIS A 581 -19.01 25.69 -10.42
C HIS A 581 -18.64 24.24 -10.76
N LEU A 582 -18.38 23.97 -12.04
CA LEU A 582 -17.78 22.72 -12.53
C LEU A 582 -16.52 23.05 -13.32
N ASP A 583 -15.36 22.74 -12.74
CA ASP A 583 -14.07 22.93 -13.39
C ASP A 583 -13.86 21.85 -14.45
N GLN A 584 -13.99 22.24 -15.72
CA GLN A 584 -13.81 21.37 -16.88
C GLN A 584 -12.34 20.96 -17.11
N SER A 585 -11.37 21.58 -16.42
CA SER A 585 -9.99 21.11 -16.43
C SER A 585 -9.78 19.87 -15.55
N ILE A 586 -10.68 19.63 -14.59
CA ILE A 586 -10.66 18.47 -13.68
C ILE A 586 -11.58 17.36 -14.21
N TRP A 587 -12.77 17.73 -14.67
CA TRP A 587 -13.85 16.81 -15.01
C TRP A 587 -13.97 16.54 -16.50
N THR A 588 -13.92 15.27 -16.87
CA THR A 588 -14.27 14.77 -18.21
C THR A 588 -15.68 14.18 -18.17
N ILE A 589 -16.53 14.55 -19.13
CA ILE A 589 -17.89 14.00 -19.24
C ILE A 589 -17.95 13.05 -20.44
N LEU A 590 -18.18 11.77 -20.17
CA LEU A 590 -18.38 10.76 -21.21
C LEU A 590 -19.85 10.70 -21.62
N ASN A 591 -20.09 10.54 -22.93
CA ASN A 591 -21.42 10.50 -23.54
C ASN A 591 -22.36 11.62 -23.04
N PRO A 592 -21.99 12.90 -23.19
CA PRO A 592 -22.72 14.00 -22.60
C PRO A 592 -24.11 14.19 -23.23
N ASP A 593 -25.08 14.48 -22.37
CA ASP A 593 -26.42 15.00 -22.69
C ASP A 593 -26.64 16.28 -21.86
N PRO A 594 -26.22 17.46 -22.37
CA PRO A 594 -26.23 18.72 -21.63
C PRO A 594 -27.62 19.20 -21.20
N ALA A 595 -28.70 18.65 -21.76
CA ALA A 595 -30.06 18.95 -21.31
C ALA A 595 -30.40 18.25 -19.97
N ASN A 596 -29.61 17.24 -19.59
CA ASN A 596 -29.90 16.33 -18.49
C ASN A 596 -28.75 16.27 -17.46
N TYR A 597 -28.11 17.41 -17.20
CA TYR A 597 -27.34 17.68 -15.99
C TYR A 597 -27.19 19.20 -15.77
N SER A 598 -26.98 19.63 -14.54
CA SER A 598 -26.72 21.04 -14.18
C SER A 598 -25.95 21.11 -12.87
N VAL A 599 -25.25 22.21 -12.61
CA VAL A 599 -24.70 22.50 -11.28
C VAL A 599 -25.55 23.58 -10.66
N GLU A 600 -26.16 23.31 -9.51
CA GLU A 600 -27.10 24.20 -8.85
C GLU A 600 -26.51 24.72 -7.54
N VAL A 601 -26.40 26.05 -7.43
CA VAL A 601 -25.92 26.73 -6.21
C VAL A 601 -26.74 26.29 -5.00
N GLY A 602 -26.07 25.90 -3.92
CA GLY A 602 -26.65 25.40 -2.68
C GLY A 602 -27.16 23.95 -2.73
N LYS A 603 -27.17 23.30 -3.89
CA LYS A 603 -27.63 21.89 -4.03
C LYS A 603 -26.55 20.93 -4.50
N GLY A 604 -25.77 21.29 -5.52
CA GLY A 604 -24.71 20.45 -6.09
C GLY A 604 -24.91 20.10 -7.57
N LEU A 605 -24.16 19.09 -8.04
CA LEU A 605 -24.25 18.54 -9.40
C LEU A 605 -25.52 17.68 -9.52
N ARG A 606 -26.51 18.21 -10.22
CA ARG A 606 -27.76 17.53 -10.54
C ARG A 606 -27.54 16.48 -11.63
N LEU A 607 -27.77 15.21 -11.28
CA LEU A 607 -27.77 14.05 -12.18
C LEU A 607 -29.15 13.36 -12.13
N PRO A 608 -30.05 13.62 -13.09
CA PRO A 608 -31.30 12.89 -13.20
C PRO A 608 -31.07 11.42 -13.58
N THR A 609 -31.91 10.52 -13.07
CA THR A 609 -31.86 9.08 -13.44
C THR A 609 -32.35 8.85 -14.87
N LEU A 610 -31.41 8.48 -15.76
CA LEU A 610 -31.66 8.24 -17.19
C LEU A 610 -31.84 6.75 -17.50
N SER A 611 -32.46 6.42 -18.63
CA SER A 611 -32.87 5.04 -18.95
C SER A 611 -31.75 4.12 -19.42
N GLY A 612 -30.55 4.62 -19.74
CA GLY A 612 -29.40 3.83 -20.16
C GLY A 612 -28.51 3.43 -18.98
N ASP A 613 -27.87 2.26 -19.07
CA ASP A 613 -27.04 1.67 -18.01
C ASP A 613 -25.66 1.26 -18.58
N ILE A 614 -24.63 1.31 -17.73
CA ILE A 614 -23.26 0.85 -17.98
C ILE A 614 -23.08 -0.65 -17.66
N TYR A 615 -24.07 -1.28 -17.06
CA TYR A 615 -24.04 -2.69 -16.68
C TYR A 615 -23.91 -3.64 -17.90
N GLN A 616 -22.86 -4.47 -17.91
CA GLN A 616 -22.60 -5.49 -18.92
C GLN A 616 -22.64 -4.93 -20.37
N ASP A 617 -23.43 -5.54 -21.27
CA ASP A 617 -23.54 -5.16 -22.68
C ASP A 617 -24.30 -3.83 -22.92
N GLY A 618 -24.51 -3.01 -21.87
CA GLY A 618 -25.22 -1.73 -21.93
C GLY A 618 -24.43 -0.63 -22.65
N ALA A 619 -24.97 -0.11 -23.77
CA ALA A 619 -24.30 0.91 -24.58
C ALA A 619 -25.02 2.28 -24.64
N SER A 620 -26.20 2.42 -24.01
CA SER A 620 -27.06 3.61 -24.13
C SER A 620 -26.91 4.63 -23.00
N TRP A 621 -25.98 4.40 -22.07
CA TRP A 621 -25.70 5.27 -20.94
C TRP A 621 -25.23 6.67 -21.36
N LYS A 622 -25.43 7.64 -20.47
CA LYS A 622 -25.12 9.06 -20.65
C LYS A 622 -24.56 9.65 -19.36
N ASN A 623 -23.85 10.76 -19.47
CA ASN A 623 -23.48 11.63 -18.34
C ASN A 623 -22.65 10.92 -17.26
N VAL A 624 -21.57 10.24 -17.66
CA VAL A 624 -20.57 9.74 -16.71
C VAL A 624 -19.51 10.83 -16.51
N PHE A 625 -19.47 11.41 -15.32
CA PHE A 625 -18.50 12.45 -14.96
C PHE A 625 -17.28 11.80 -14.33
N LEU A 626 -16.08 12.09 -14.83
CA LEU A 626 -14.84 11.44 -14.41
C LEU A 626 -13.76 12.46 -14.03
N GLN A 627 -12.98 12.14 -13.00
CA GLN A 627 -11.69 12.77 -12.73
C GLN A 627 -10.60 11.72 -12.48
N SER A 628 -9.34 12.05 -12.78
CA SER A 628 -8.19 11.16 -12.56
C SER A 628 -8.05 10.73 -11.08
N ALA A 629 -7.66 9.48 -10.83
CA ALA A 629 -7.61 8.90 -9.48
C ALA A 629 -6.40 7.96 -9.26
N PHE A 630 -5.21 8.40 -9.66
CA PHE A 630 -3.97 7.65 -9.41
C PHE A 630 -3.51 7.74 -7.95
N GLY A 631 -2.72 6.75 -7.53
CA GLY A 631 -2.20 6.66 -6.17
C GLY A 631 -3.17 6.01 -5.18
N ASP A 632 -2.85 6.14 -3.90
CA ASP A 632 -3.70 5.74 -2.78
C ASP A 632 -4.51 6.95 -2.32
N TRP A 633 -5.79 6.73 -2.01
CA TRP A 633 -6.71 7.79 -1.67
C TRP A 633 -7.91 7.23 -0.89
N ASP A 634 -8.65 8.13 -0.26
CA ASP A 634 -9.87 7.82 0.45
C ASP A 634 -10.88 8.90 0.09
N VAL A 635 -11.95 8.54 -0.61
CA VAL A 635 -12.85 9.49 -1.26
C VAL A 635 -14.25 9.32 -0.71
N VAL A 636 -14.87 10.43 -0.33
CA VAL A 636 -16.28 10.53 0.05
C VAL A 636 -17.05 11.29 -1.03
N SER A 637 -18.23 10.80 -1.39
CA SER A 637 -19.24 11.53 -2.16
C SER A 637 -20.48 11.73 -1.29
N LYS A 638 -20.92 12.98 -1.10
CA LYS A 638 -22.21 13.28 -0.47
C LYS A 638 -23.29 13.42 -1.52
N VAL A 639 -24.37 12.66 -1.38
CA VAL A 639 -25.46 12.60 -2.36
C VAL A 639 -26.78 12.93 -1.68
N TYR A 640 -27.48 13.91 -2.24
CA TYR A 640 -28.81 14.33 -1.83
C TYR A 640 -29.85 13.90 -2.87
N TYR A 641 -30.97 13.37 -2.40
CA TYR A 641 -32.14 12.99 -3.16
C TYR A 641 -33.34 13.80 -2.64
N PRO A 642 -34.05 14.57 -3.49
CA PRO A 642 -35.33 15.16 -3.10
C PRO A 642 -36.34 14.11 -2.65
N ALA A 643 -36.28 12.93 -3.25
CA ALA A 643 -36.98 11.73 -2.79
C ALA A 643 -36.10 10.49 -3.04
N ALA A 644 -35.96 9.64 -2.03
CA ALA A 644 -35.20 8.40 -2.12
C ALA A 644 -35.72 7.51 -3.27
N PRO A 645 -34.87 6.71 -3.94
CA PRO A 645 -35.30 5.84 -5.02
C PRO A 645 -36.52 4.98 -4.66
N SER A 646 -37.49 4.89 -5.58
CA SER A 646 -38.79 4.27 -5.32
C SER A 646 -39.33 3.41 -6.46
N ALA A 647 -38.58 3.31 -7.56
CA ALA A 647 -38.93 2.47 -8.70
C ALA A 647 -37.69 1.74 -9.22
N ASP A 648 -37.91 0.59 -9.86
CA ASP A 648 -36.84 -0.34 -10.21
C ASP A 648 -35.69 0.34 -10.97
N TYR A 649 -34.49 0.03 -10.50
CA TYR A 649 -33.17 0.43 -11.01
C TYR A 649 -32.84 1.92 -10.89
N GLN A 650 -33.69 2.73 -10.26
CA GLN A 650 -33.32 4.11 -9.89
C GLN A 650 -32.12 4.09 -8.95
N GLN A 651 -31.01 4.65 -9.41
CA GLN A 651 -29.74 4.66 -8.69
C GLN A 651 -28.87 5.85 -9.06
N GLN A 652 -27.98 6.21 -8.14
CA GLN A 652 -26.82 7.05 -8.42
C GLN A 652 -25.61 6.48 -7.69
N ALA A 653 -24.46 6.53 -8.36
CA ALA A 653 -23.28 5.77 -8.04
C ALA A 653 -22.03 6.65 -7.96
N LEU A 654 -21.16 6.30 -7.01
CA LEU A 654 -19.74 6.61 -7.03
C LEU A 654 -18.99 5.46 -7.73
N LEU A 655 -18.18 5.78 -8.72
CA LEU A 655 -17.44 4.82 -9.53
C LEU A 655 -15.93 4.91 -9.25
N VAL A 656 -15.24 3.78 -9.35
CA VAL A 656 -13.84 3.74 -9.77
C VAL A 656 -13.82 3.19 -11.19
N TRP A 657 -13.57 4.05 -12.16
CA TRP A 657 -13.74 3.80 -13.58
C TRP A 657 -12.40 3.58 -14.27
N GLN A 658 -12.34 2.61 -15.18
CA GLN A 658 -11.33 2.54 -16.23
C GLN A 658 -11.99 2.63 -17.60
N ASP A 659 -12.99 1.78 -17.85
CA ASP A 659 -13.79 1.72 -19.06
C ASP A 659 -15.13 1.03 -18.77
N GLU A 660 -16.03 0.97 -19.76
CA GLU A 660 -17.38 0.40 -19.60
C GLU A 660 -17.39 -1.09 -19.23
N ASN A 661 -16.29 -1.81 -19.43
CA ASN A 661 -16.17 -3.23 -19.11
C ASN A 661 -15.35 -3.49 -17.84
N ASN A 662 -14.76 -2.45 -17.24
CA ASN A 662 -13.84 -2.53 -16.09
C ASN A 662 -14.05 -1.35 -15.14
N TYR A 663 -14.86 -1.55 -14.10
CA TYR A 663 -15.13 -0.52 -13.09
C TYR A 663 -15.52 -1.13 -11.75
N ILE A 664 -15.43 -0.32 -10.68
CA ILE A 664 -16.01 -0.59 -9.37
C ILE A 664 -17.16 0.40 -9.18
N LYS A 665 -18.29 -0.07 -8.62
CA LYS A 665 -19.47 0.73 -8.35
C LYS A 665 -19.86 0.65 -6.88
N LEU A 666 -20.12 1.80 -6.28
CA LEU A 666 -20.80 1.96 -5.00
C LEU A 666 -22.05 2.83 -5.19
N ASP A 667 -23.23 2.24 -5.05
CA ASP A 667 -24.48 2.90 -5.37
C ASP A 667 -25.60 2.57 -4.38
N LEU A 668 -26.62 3.44 -4.37
CA LEU A 668 -27.92 3.17 -3.77
C LEU A 668 -28.93 2.90 -4.88
N GLU A 669 -29.58 1.74 -4.82
CA GLU A 669 -30.57 1.29 -5.80
C GLU A 669 -31.88 0.90 -5.11
N TYR A 670 -33.02 1.17 -5.76
CA TYR A 670 -34.26 0.47 -5.44
C TYR A 670 -34.56 -0.61 -6.48
N GLY A 671 -34.92 -1.80 -6.01
CA GLY A 671 -35.43 -2.89 -6.85
C GLY A 671 -36.58 -3.61 -6.20
N SER A 672 -37.68 -3.81 -6.93
CA SER A 672 -38.85 -4.59 -6.52
C SER A 672 -38.48 -6.03 -6.16
N TRP A 673 -37.43 -6.57 -6.79
CA TRP A 673 -36.82 -7.86 -6.49
C TRP A 673 -36.19 -7.92 -5.08
N ALA A 674 -35.72 -6.78 -4.57
CA ALA A 674 -35.18 -6.66 -3.22
C ALA A 674 -36.25 -6.29 -2.19
N GLY A 675 -37.28 -5.56 -2.61
CA GLY A 675 -38.38 -5.07 -1.77
C GLY A 675 -38.01 -3.91 -0.83
N VAL A 676 -36.76 -3.44 -0.89
CA VAL A 676 -36.18 -2.37 -0.07
C VAL A 676 -35.11 -1.61 -0.86
N LEU A 677 -34.66 -0.47 -0.36
CA LEU A 677 -33.45 0.19 -0.84
C LEU A 677 -32.21 -0.66 -0.52
N LEU A 678 -31.27 -0.68 -1.46
CA LEU A 678 -30.02 -1.43 -1.39
C LEU A 678 -28.83 -0.51 -1.58
N VAL A 679 -27.83 -0.62 -0.71
CA VAL A 679 -26.49 -0.11 -1.03
C VAL A 679 -25.67 -1.27 -1.57
N GLN A 680 -25.11 -1.15 -2.76
CA GLN A 680 -24.36 -2.20 -3.43
C GLN A 680 -22.91 -1.76 -3.65
N PHE A 681 -21.97 -2.68 -3.41
CA PHE A 681 -20.55 -2.52 -3.73
C PHE A 681 -20.10 -3.71 -4.56
N GLY A 682 -19.69 -3.46 -5.81
CA GLY A 682 -19.34 -4.51 -6.76
C GLY A 682 -18.40 -4.00 -7.86
N SER A 683 -17.90 -4.93 -8.66
CA SER A 683 -17.02 -4.64 -9.79
C SER A 683 -17.46 -5.33 -11.06
N GLU A 684 -17.21 -4.70 -12.18
CA GLU A 684 -17.26 -5.33 -13.50
C GLU A 684 -15.84 -5.57 -14.00
N VAL A 685 -15.59 -6.78 -14.52
CA VAL A 685 -14.31 -7.15 -15.12
C VAL A 685 -14.58 -7.87 -16.44
N ASN A 686 -14.02 -7.35 -17.54
CA ASN A 686 -14.26 -7.85 -18.89
C ASN A 686 -15.75 -8.02 -19.23
N GLY A 687 -16.59 -7.05 -18.85
CA GLY A 687 -18.03 -7.05 -19.15
C GLY A 687 -18.87 -7.95 -18.24
N THR A 688 -18.27 -8.52 -17.18
CA THR A 688 -18.97 -9.41 -16.24
C THR A 688 -19.02 -8.79 -14.84
N PHE A 689 -20.21 -8.37 -14.43
CA PHE A 689 -20.44 -7.78 -13.11
C PHE A 689 -20.43 -8.83 -11.98
N SER A 690 -19.82 -8.48 -10.85
CA SER A 690 -19.76 -9.25 -9.61
C SER A 690 -20.06 -8.33 -8.41
N GLY A 691 -21.26 -8.48 -7.82
CA GLY A 691 -21.65 -7.77 -6.61
C GLY A 691 -21.18 -8.50 -5.36
N THR A 692 -20.00 -8.17 -4.84
CA THR A 692 -19.39 -8.89 -3.70
C THR A 692 -20.02 -8.54 -2.35
N SER A 693 -20.71 -7.38 -2.23
CA SER A 693 -21.30 -6.97 -0.95
C SER A 693 -22.50 -6.04 -1.12
N GLN A 694 -23.54 -6.22 -0.30
CA GLN A 694 -24.78 -5.42 -0.33
C GLN A 694 -25.32 -5.20 1.09
N ALA A 695 -25.96 -4.05 1.33
CA ALA A 695 -26.72 -3.76 2.54
C ALA A 695 -28.19 -3.45 2.20
N ARG A 696 -29.11 -4.13 2.90
CA ARG A 696 -30.57 -3.93 2.80
C ARG A 696 -31.02 -2.88 3.80
N LEU A 697 -31.54 -1.76 3.32
CA LEU A 697 -31.99 -0.64 4.17
C LEU A 697 -33.46 -0.78 4.56
N SER A 698 -33.77 -1.69 5.48
CA SER A 698 -35.16 -1.94 5.92
C SER A 698 -35.83 -0.78 6.65
N ASN A 699 -35.03 0.16 7.18
CA ASN A 699 -35.52 1.27 8.01
C ASN A 699 -35.77 2.55 7.20
N ILE A 700 -35.43 2.56 5.90
CA ILE A 700 -35.67 3.70 5.01
C ILE A 700 -36.73 3.30 3.99
N SER A 701 -37.83 4.05 3.95
CA SER A 701 -38.91 3.78 3.00
C SER A 701 -38.56 4.33 1.61
N PRO A 702 -38.86 3.59 0.52
CA PRO A 702 -38.74 4.13 -0.83
C PRO A 702 -39.56 5.41 -0.99
N GLY A 703 -38.99 6.45 -1.61
CA GLY A 703 -39.63 7.76 -1.76
C GLY A 703 -39.54 8.68 -0.53
N THR A 704 -38.75 8.34 0.50
CA THR A 704 -38.49 9.23 1.66
C THR A 704 -38.00 10.59 1.17
N PRO A 705 -38.62 11.72 1.56
CA PRO A 705 -38.21 13.05 1.13
C PRO A 705 -36.87 13.46 1.78
N ASP A 706 -36.16 14.37 1.11
CA ASP A 706 -34.92 15.00 1.60
C ASP A 706 -33.85 14.01 2.09
N PHE A 707 -33.69 12.93 1.33
CA PHE A 707 -32.84 11.81 1.73
C PHE A 707 -31.38 12.04 1.32
N THR A 708 -30.46 11.87 2.26
CA THR A 708 -29.01 12.02 2.03
C THR A 708 -28.27 10.73 2.34
N ILE A 709 -27.28 10.41 1.52
CA ILE A 709 -26.35 9.29 1.73
C ILE A 709 -24.93 9.72 1.36
N TYR A 710 -23.96 9.17 2.08
CA TYR A 710 -22.53 9.35 1.81
C TYR A 710 -21.97 8.04 1.31
N TYR A 711 -21.32 8.06 0.15
CA TYR A 711 -20.52 6.95 -0.36
C TYR A 711 -19.07 7.20 -0.04
N ARG A 712 -18.35 6.19 0.43
CA ARG A 712 -16.91 6.27 0.63
C ARG A 712 -16.21 5.08 0.01
N ILE A 713 -15.21 5.33 -0.81
CA ILE A 713 -14.32 4.30 -1.33
C ILE A 713 -12.90 4.65 -0.88
N LYS A 714 -12.23 3.71 -0.23
CA LYS A 714 -10.82 3.81 0.12
C LYS A 714 -9.99 2.89 -0.75
N LYS A 715 -8.95 3.44 -1.40
CA LYS A 715 -7.99 2.71 -2.21
C LYS A 715 -6.64 2.62 -1.51
N THR A 716 -6.08 1.42 -1.45
CA THR A 716 -4.70 1.16 -1.02
C THR A 716 -4.08 0.10 -1.94
N GLY A 717 -3.10 0.50 -2.75
CA GLY A 717 -2.62 -0.31 -3.87
C GLY A 717 -3.77 -0.62 -4.84
N ASN A 718 -3.97 -1.90 -5.17
CA ASN A 718 -5.08 -2.38 -6.01
C ASN A 718 -6.30 -2.83 -5.19
N SER A 719 -6.36 -2.45 -3.92
CA SER A 719 -7.42 -2.83 -3.00
C SER A 719 -8.38 -1.68 -2.76
N TYR A 720 -9.68 -1.95 -2.82
CA TYR A 720 -10.76 -0.98 -2.67
C TYR A 720 -11.72 -1.41 -1.59
N GLU A 721 -11.95 -0.56 -0.60
CA GLU A 721 -12.92 -0.79 0.47
C GLU A 721 -14.10 0.18 0.31
N GLY A 722 -15.31 -0.36 0.25
CA GLY A 722 -16.54 0.43 0.11
C GLY A 722 -17.27 0.61 1.45
N TYR A 723 -17.76 1.83 1.71
CA TYR A 723 -18.51 2.19 2.91
C TYR A 723 -19.67 3.12 2.57
N TYR A 724 -20.69 3.14 3.42
CA TYR A 724 -21.77 4.13 3.35
C TYR A 724 -22.07 4.74 4.72
N SER A 725 -22.67 5.93 4.72
CA SER A 725 -23.12 6.63 5.93
C SER A 725 -24.38 7.45 5.64
N PHE A 726 -25.18 7.74 6.66
CA PHE A 726 -26.32 8.67 6.58
C PHE A 726 -26.06 10.02 7.26
N ASP A 727 -25.06 10.11 8.12
CA ASP A 727 -24.69 11.32 8.87
C ASP A 727 -23.35 11.92 8.42
N GLY A 728 -22.56 11.18 7.65
CA GLY A 728 -21.22 11.57 7.20
C GLY A 728 -20.15 11.43 8.29
N ILE A 729 -20.50 10.84 9.43
CA ILE A 729 -19.63 10.65 10.60
C ILE A 729 -19.39 9.16 10.82
N GLU A 730 -20.46 8.38 10.98
CA GLU A 730 -20.38 6.94 11.19
C GLU A 730 -20.51 6.20 9.86
N TYR A 731 -19.42 5.56 9.44
CA TYR A 731 -19.37 4.79 8.19
C TYR A 731 -19.51 3.29 8.43
N THR A 732 -20.50 2.68 7.78
CA THR A 732 -20.67 1.23 7.72
C THR A 732 -19.89 0.66 6.55
N ARG A 733 -18.97 -0.27 6.82
CA ARG A 733 -18.20 -0.98 5.78
C ARG A 733 -19.05 -2.02 5.08
N LEU A 734 -19.03 -2.04 3.75
CA LEU A 734 -19.70 -3.04 2.91
C LEU A 734 -18.79 -4.23 2.61
N GLY A 735 -17.58 -3.97 2.11
CA GLY A 735 -16.69 -5.02 1.62
C GLY A 735 -15.37 -4.50 1.07
N LYS A 736 -14.60 -5.42 0.47
CA LYS A 736 -13.32 -5.15 -0.18
C LYS A 736 -13.26 -5.85 -1.54
N ILE A 737 -12.71 -5.17 -2.54
CA ILE A 737 -12.46 -5.66 -3.90
C ILE A 737 -10.96 -5.47 -4.18
N ASP A 738 -10.29 -6.52 -4.65
CA ASP A 738 -8.92 -6.43 -5.17
C ASP A 738 -8.98 -6.49 -6.70
N LEU A 739 -8.68 -5.37 -7.37
CA LEU A 739 -8.79 -5.21 -8.82
C LEU A 739 -7.70 -4.27 -9.35
N GLU A 740 -6.91 -4.72 -10.31
CA GLU A 740 -5.94 -3.86 -10.97
C GLU A 740 -6.61 -3.07 -12.10
N LEU A 741 -6.68 -1.74 -11.94
CA LEU A 741 -7.15 -0.81 -12.96
C LEU A 741 -5.97 0.02 -13.47
N GLN A 742 -5.80 0.11 -14.78
CA GLN A 742 -4.64 0.73 -15.44
C GLN A 742 -4.71 2.26 -15.51
N ASN A 743 -5.93 2.82 -15.59
CA ASN A 743 -6.17 4.27 -15.58
C ASN A 743 -7.38 4.57 -14.67
N PRO A 744 -7.25 4.40 -13.35
CA PRO A 744 -8.36 4.58 -12.44
C PRO A 744 -8.81 6.04 -12.41
N GLN A 745 -10.12 6.24 -12.47
CA GLN A 745 -10.79 7.53 -12.37
C GLN A 745 -11.89 7.45 -11.31
N ILE A 746 -12.13 8.53 -10.56
CA ILE A 746 -13.35 8.64 -9.76
C ILE A 746 -14.48 9.09 -10.68
N GLY A 747 -15.62 8.41 -10.62
CA GLY A 747 -16.77 8.70 -11.46
C GLY A 747 -18.08 8.93 -10.72
N LEU A 748 -18.98 9.68 -11.35
CA LEU A 748 -20.36 9.87 -10.91
C LEU A 748 -21.31 9.47 -12.05
N PHE A 749 -22.33 8.69 -11.73
CA PHE A 749 -23.30 8.19 -12.71
C PHE A 749 -24.68 7.98 -12.08
N ALA A 750 -25.75 8.29 -12.80
CA ALA A 750 -27.12 8.05 -12.37
C ALA A 750 -27.94 7.36 -13.46
N THR A 751 -28.68 6.32 -13.10
CA THR A 751 -29.53 5.58 -14.04
C THR A 751 -30.82 5.14 -13.38
N LYS A 752 -31.81 4.81 -14.19
CA LYS A 752 -33.03 4.08 -13.82
C LYS A 752 -33.22 2.81 -14.62
N ASN A 753 -32.32 2.49 -15.55
CA ASN A 753 -32.35 1.33 -16.47
C ASN A 753 -33.78 0.85 -16.86
N SER A 754 -34.68 1.78 -17.13
CA SER A 754 -36.11 1.51 -17.27
C SER A 754 -36.86 2.73 -17.81
N ASN A 755 -38.16 2.55 -18.06
CA ASN A 755 -39.08 3.62 -18.42
C ASN A 755 -39.78 4.24 -17.20
N ASN A 756 -39.34 3.95 -15.98
CA ASN A 756 -39.89 4.54 -14.76
C ASN A 756 -39.72 6.06 -14.75
N ALA A 757 -40.41 6.76 -13.83
CA ALA A 757 -40.24 8.20 -13.70
C ALA A 757 -38.78 8.56 -13.40
N THR A 758 -38.26 9.61 -14.04
CA THR A 758 -36.96 10.17 -13.69
C THR A 758 -37.07 10.89 -12.36
N ILE A 759 -36.06 10.70 -11.52
CA ILE A 759 -35.86 11.47 -10.30
C ILE A 759 -34.53 12.19 -10.39
N ASP A 760 -34.45 13.35 -9.75
CA ASP A 760 -33.20 14.09 -9.63
C ASP A 760 -32.37 13.53 -8.48
N THR A 761 -31.06 13.54 -8.67
CA THR A 761 -30.07 13.28 -7.63
C THR A 761 -29.06 14.41 -7.66
N TYR A 762 -28.47 14.75 -6.53
CA TYR A 762 -27.50 15.85 -6.42
C TYR A 762 -26.25 15.33 -5.72
N CYS A 763 -25.13 15.24 -6.43
CA CYS A 763 -23.84 15.09 -5.76
C CYS A 763 -23.44 16.47 -5.24
N GLN A 764 -23.43 16.63 -3.92
CA GLN A 764 -23.10 17.91 -3.29
C GLN A 764 -21.60 18.17 -3.35
N TYR A 765 -20.80 17.16 -3.02
CA TYR A 765 -19.34 17.26 -3.08
C TYR A 765 -18.68 15.89 -3.27
N ILE A 766 -17.45 15.93 -3.79
CA ILE A 766 -16.45 14.87 -3.65
C ILE A 766 -15.38 15.41 -2.70
N GLU A 767 -15.07 14.66 -1.65
CA GLU A 767 -14.01 14.99 -0.70
C GLU A 767 -12.97 13.89 -0.71
N VAL A 768 -11.72 14.24 -0.99
CA VAL A 768 -10.57 13.35 -0.76
C VAL A 768 -10.17 13.50 0.70
N LEU A 769 -10.50 12.48 1.50
CA LEU A 769 -10.05 12.34 2.87
C LEU A 769 -8.53 12.08 2.84
N SER A 770 -7.75 13.14 3.06
CA SER A 770 -6.32 12.99 3.32
C SER A 770 -6.11 12.20 4.60
N SER A 771 -5.10 11.32 4.67
CA SER A 771 -4.62 10.77 5.94
C SER A 771 -3.73 11.74 6.71
N GLU A 772 -3.32 12.84 6.07
CA GLU A 772 -2.45 13.85 6.67
C GLU A 772 -3.26 14.80 7.58
N PRO A 773 -2.63 15.24 8.69
CA PRO A 773 -3.07 16.38 9.47
C PRO A 773 -3.45 17.59 8.60
N ALA A 774 -4.56 18.25 8.92
CA ALA A 774 -4.96 19.49 8.27
C ALA A 774 -5.55 20.49 9.27
N ILE A 775 -5.61 21.75 8.86
CA ILE A 775 -6.28 22.82 9.59
C ILE A 775 -7.71 22.96 9.07
N ASP A 776 -8.65 23.15 9.99
CA ASP A 776 -10.05 23.48 9.72
C ASP A 776 -10.32 24.90 10.19
N LEU A 777 -10.79 25.77 9.29
CA LEU A 777 -11.21 27.14 9.65
C LEU A 777 -12.71 27.27 9.44
N LYS A 778 -13.43 27.67 10.49
CA LYS A 778 -14.87 27.90 10.46
C LYS A 778 -15.15 29.34 10.86
N GLY A 779 -15.98 30.03 10.10
CA GLY A 779 -16.36 31.40 10.37
C GLY A 779 -17.57 31.81 9.53
N PRO A 780 -18.08 33.02 9.72
CA PRO A 780 -19.13 33.55 8.87
C PRO A 780 -18.62 33.75 7.44
N ASN A 781 -19.48 33.51 6.45
CA ASN A 781 -19.16 33.82 5.05
C ASN A 781 -19.19 35.34 4.77
N SER A 782 -19.95 36.09 5.57
CA SER A 782 -20.05 37.55 5.49
C SER A 782 -20.28 38.19 6.85
N VAL A 783 -19.77 39.40 7.03
CA VAL A 783 -19.96 40.24 8.24
C VAL A 783 -20.24 41.68 7.83
N ASN A 784 -20.91 42.46 8.67
CA ASN A 784 -21.10 43.88 8.41
C ASN A 784 -19.81 44.68 8.68
N ASN A 785 -19.66 45.83 8.04
CA ASN A 785 -18.60 46.75 8.40
C ASN A 785 -18.69 47.15 9.89
N GLU A 786 -17.54 47.27 10.56
CA GLU A 786 -17.39 47.47 12.01
C GLU A 786 -17.84 46.30 12.91
N GLU A 787 -18.36 45.21 12.36
CA GLU A 787 -18.76 44.03 13.12
C GLU A 787 -17.55 43.25 13.66
N THR A 788 -17.65 42.79 14.90
CA THR A 788 -16.72 41.80 15.48
C THR A 788 -17.27 40.41 15.25
N PHE A 789 -16.43 39.50 14.76
CA PHE A 789 -16.80 38.12 14.47
C PHE A 789 -15.74 37.13 14.96
N THR A 790 -16.16 35.88 15.12
CA THR A 790 -15.31 34.79 15.58
C THR A 790 -14.95 33.85 14.44
N LEU A 791 -13.66 33.54 14.33
CA LEU A 791 -13.11 32.49 13.51
C LEU A 791 -12.67 31.33 14.41
N THR A 792 -13.25 30.14 14.23
CA THR A 792 -12.82 28.93 14.92
C THR A 792 -11.72 28.24 14.11
N TYR A 793 -10.55 28.09 14.73
CA TYR A 793 -9.44 27.28 14.23
C TYR A 793 -9.50 25.89 14.88
N GLY A 794 -9.45 24.86 14.05
CA GLY A 794 -9.42 23.46 14.46
C GLY A 794 -8.36 22.66 13.71
N LEU A 795 -8.12 21.46 14.20
CA LEU A 795 -7.29 20.44 13.58
C LEU A 795 -8.15 19.28 13.10
N LYS A 796 -7.76 18.69 11.98
CA LYS A 796 -8.31 17.46 11.45
C LYS A 796 -7.23 16.40 11.37
N ARG A 797 -7.57 15.19 11.80
CA ARG A 797 -6.78 13.95 11.62
C ARG A 797 -5.39 14.02 12.23
N VAL A 798 -5.31 14.62 13.42
CA VAL A 798 -4.07 14.67 14.19
C VAL A 798 -4.03 13.55 15.22
N LYS A 799 -2.85 13.26 15.76
CA LYS A 799 -2.69 12.26 16.80
C LYS A 799 -1.72 12.74 17.86
N ASP A 800 -2.17 12.69 19.10
CA ASP A 800 -1.41 12.95 20.32
C ASP A 800 -0.65 14.28 20.27
N ILE A 801 -1.30 15.36 19.83
CA ILE A 801 -0.69 16.69 19.75
C ILE A 801 -0.67 17.34 21.12
N SER A 802 0.54 17.53 21.67
CA SER A 802 0.78 18.10 22.99
C SER A 802 0.95 19.62 22.97
N ALA A 803 1.43 20.19 21.86
CA ALA A 803 1.60 21.62 21.66
C ALA A 803 1.54 22.03 20.18
N GLN A 804 1.31 23.33 19.93
CA GLN A 804 1.19 23.89 18.58
C GLN A 804 1.76 25.32 18.50
N GLU A 805 2.45 25.64 17.41
CA GLU A 805 2.68 27.03 16.96
C GLU A 805 1.78 27.31 15.77
N VAL A 806 0.72 28.10 15.98
CA VAL A 806 -0.24 28.49 14.94
C VAL A 806 0.14 29.86 14.39
N THR A 807 0.21 30.00 13.07
CA THR A 807 0.40 31.28 12.37
C THR A 807 -0.84 31.58 11.54
N VAL A 808 -1.50 32.70 11.82
CA VAL A 808 -2.66 33.20 11.07
C VAL A 808 -2.28 34.46 10.32
N LYS A 809 -2.44 34.42 8.99
CA LYS A 809 -2.31 35.58 8.10
C LYS A 809 -3.69 36.05 7.71
N TYR A 810 -3.94 37.35 7.76
CA TYR A 810 -5.23 37.94 7.41
C TYR A 810 -5.03 39.20 6.58
N ASP A 811 -6.04 39.55 5.77
CA ASP A 811 -6.05 40.82 5.07
C ASP A 811 -6.14 41.98 6.06
N LYS A 812 -5.00 42.61 6.37
CA LYS A 812 -4.88 43.69 7.35
C LYS A 812 -5.69 44.94 7.00
N ASP A 813 -6.02 45.12 5.72
CA ASP A 813 -6.75 46.29 5.24
C ASP A 813 -8.26 46.11 5.47
N LEU A 814 -8.74 44.86 5.57
CA LEU A 814 -10.15 44.53 5.83
C LEU A 814 -10.42 44.10 7.28
N PHE A 815 -9.48 43.41 7.92
CA PHE A 815 -9.66 42.83 9.27
C PHE A 815 -8.64 43.36 10.27
N GLU A 816 -9.04 43.40 11.54
CA GLU A 816 -8.20 43.67 12.71
C GLU A 816 -8.33 42.50 13.68
N TYR A 817 -7.21 41.92 14.09
CA TYR A 817 -7.20 40.94 15.17
C TYR A 817 -7.55 41.62 16.50
N ILE A 818 -8.44 41.01 17.28
CA ILE A 818 -8.92 41.57 18.56
C ILE A 818 -8.42 40.72 19.74
N ASP A 819 -8.73 39.42 19.73
CA ASP A 819 -8.42 38.53 20.85
C ASP A 819 -8.43 37.06 20.41
N VAL A 820 -7.91 36.17 21.25
CA VAL A 820 -7.97 34.72 21.06
C VAL A 820 -8.23 34.00 22.37
N GLU A 821 -9.10 33.01 22.33
CA GLU A 821 -9.34 32.09 23.45
C GLU A 821 -9.31 30.63 22.98
N ALA A 822 -8.93 29.73 23.89
CA ALA A 822 -9.08 28.31 23.68
C ALA A 822 -10.57 27.91 23.73
N VAL A 823 -10.97 26.94 22.89
CA VAL A 823 -12.35 26.44 22.84
C VAL A 823 -12.69 25.58 24.07
N ASP A 824 -11.69 24.93 24.67
CA ASP A 824 -11.85 24.11 25.87
C ASP A 824 -10.93 24.55 27.01
N GLU A 825 -11.26 24.12 28.23
CA GLU A 825 -10.46 24.41 29.44
C GLU A 825 -9.15 23.60 29.51
N LYS A 826 -8.89 22.73 28.53
CA LYS A 826 -7.73 21.82 28.51
C LYS A 826 -6.58 22.36 27.67
N SER A 827 -6.87 23.27 26.75
CA SER A 827 -5.92 23.96 25.91
C SER A 827 -5.59 25.33 26.51
N VAL A 828 -4.30 25.67 26.59
CA VAL A 828 -3.85 26.96 27.11
C VAL A 828 -3.13 27.74 26.02
N VAL A 829 -3.61 28.94 25.71
CA VAL A 829 -2.88 29.91 24.88
C VAL A 829 -1.75 30.49 25.73
N GLN A 830 -0.54 29.98 25.53
CA GLN A 830 0.64 30.31 26.32
C GLN A 830 1.26 31.65 25.91
N ALA A 831 1.20 31.97 24.62
CA ALA A 831 1.74 33.23 24.09
C ALA A 831 0.99 33.65 22.81
N VAL A 832 0.88 34.96 22.63
CA VAL A 832 0.35 35.62 21.43
C VAL A 832 1.40 36.60 20.92
N TYR A 833 1.73 36.54 19.62
CA TYR A 833 2.63 37.47 18.97
C TYR A 833 1.89 38.16 17.81
N ASP A 834 1.64 39.47 17.96
CA ASP A 834 0.95 40.33 16.98
C ASP A 834 1.82 41.56 16.66
N ASP A 835 3.10 41.32 16.39
CA ASP A 835 4.07 42.40 16.14
C ASP A 835 3.96 42.99 14.72
N ASN A 836 3.23 42.31 13.81
CA ASN A 836 3.15 42.65 12.39
C ASN A 836 1.69 42.68 11.90
N PRO A 837 1.18 43.83 11.44
CA PRO A 837 -0.16 43.91 10.88
C PRO A 837 -0.41 42.89 9.76
N GLY A 838 -1.49 42.12 9.88
CA GLY A 838 -1.86 41.06 8.93
C GLY A 838 -1.27 39.70 9.25
N THR A 839 -0.54 39.53 10.35
CA THR A 839 -0.10 38.21 10.82
C THR A 839 -0.06 38.16 12.34
N VAL A 840 -0.75 37.19 12.92
CA VAL A 840 -0.71 36.87 14.35
C VAL A 840 -0.25 35.42 14.54
N LYS A 841 0.54 35.18 15.59
CA LYS A 841 0.97 33.83 15.99
C LYS A 841 0.53 33.48 17.39
N PHE A 842 0.23 32.20 17.60
CA PHE A 842 -0.21 31.65 18.88
C PHE A 842 0.65 30.46 19.25
N ILE A 843 1.07 30.37 20.51
CA ILE A 843 1.63 29.15 21.10
C ILE A 843 0.57 28.53 22.00
N ILE A 844 0.19 27.29 21.71
CA ILE A 844 -0.87 26.58 22.40
C ILE A 844 -0.27 25.33 23.04
N VAL A 845 -0.59 25.08 24.30
CA VAL A 845 -0.15 23.89 25.04
C VAL A 845 -1.38 23.14 25.54
N HIS A 846 -1.42 21.84 25.26
CA HIS A 846 -2.44 20.89 25.73
C HIS A 846 -1.92 20.06 26.91
N GLY A 847 -0.65 19.68 26.86
CA GLY A 847 -0.04 18.73 27.79
C GLY A 847 -0.40 17.28 27.48
N ASP A 848 0.43 16.33 27.93
CA ASP A 848 0.37 14.93 27.48
C ASP A 848 -0.96 14.23 27.78
N GLU A 849 -1.60 14.53 28.93
CA GLU A 849 -2.87 13.94 29.34
C GLU A 849 -4.08 14.48 28.55
N ASN A 850 -3.94 15.63 27.90
CA ASN A 850 -5.00 16.27 27.11
C ASN A 850 -4.64 16.38 25.62
N ALA A 851 -3.66 15.61 25.17
CA ALA A 851 -3.17 15.69 23.80
C ALA A 851 -4.30 15.54 22.76
N VAL A 852 -4.29 16.39 21.73
CA VAL A 852 -5.36 16.44 20.74
C VAL A 852 -5.19 15.31 19.73
N SER A 853 -6.23 14.49 19.59
CA SER A 853 -6.31 13.35 18.67
C SER A 853 -7.62 13.38 17.89
N GLY A 854 -7.57 13.03 16.61
CA GLY A 854 -8.71 13.08 15.70
C GLY A 854 -8.97 14.47 15.15
N ASN A 855 -10.25 14.87 15.10
CA ASN A 855 -10.68 16.19 14.66
C ASN A 855 -11.15 16.98 15.89
N ALA A 856 -10.66 18.20 16.07
CA ALA A 856 -11.01 19.03 17.22
C ALA A 856 -10.94 20.52 16.87
N ASP A 857 -11.92 21.29 17.33
CA ASP A 857 -11.84 22.76 17.37
C ASP A 857 -10.94 23.16 18.55
N VAL A 858 -10.03 24.11 18.33
CA VAL A 858 -8.95 24.42 19.29
C VAL A 858 -9.00 25.87 19.76
N LEU A 859 -9.14 26.83 18.84
CA LEU A 859 -9.17 28.26 19.17
C LEU A 859 -10.41 28.94 18.61
N ASN A 860 -10.93 29.92 19.35
CA ASN A 860 -11.80 30.97 18.85
C ASN A 860 -10.99 32.27 18.74
N ILE A 861 -10.82 32.76 17.53
CA ILE A 861 -10.06 33.96 17.21
C ILE A 861 -11.04 35.07 16.84
N GLN A 862 -11.04 36.17 17.59
CA GLN A 862 -11.90 37.31 17.31
C GLN A 862 -11.22 38.30 16.36
N PHE A 863 -11.94 38.68 15.33
CA PHE A 863 -11.57 39.72 14.38
C PHE A 863 -12.64 40.81 14.34
N LYS A 864 -12.25 42.02 13.99
CA LYS A 864 -13.14 43.13 13.64
C LYS A 864 -13.00 43.49 12.17
N ALA A 865 -14.12 43.61 11.46
CA ALA A 865 -14.15 44.13 10.11
C ALA A 865 -14.00 45.66 10.13
N LYS A 866 -13.11 46.21 9.30
CA LYS A 866 -12.79 47.66 9.27
C LYS A 866 -13.11 48.33 7.93
N ALA A 867 -13.21 47.55 6.86
CA ALA A 867 -13.47 48.06 5.53
C ALA A 867 -14.21 47.01 4.71
N SER A 868 -15.09 47.47 3.83
CA SER A 868 -15.87 46.62 2.93
C SER A 868 -15.01 46.01 1.83
N GLY A 869 -15.30 44.78 1.45
CA GLY A 869 -14.56 44.05 0.43
C GLY A 869 -14.48 42.56 0.75
N THR A 870 -13.77 41.81 -0.10
CA THR A 870 -13.58 40.37 0.09
C THR A 870 -12.15 40.11 0.54
N GLY A 871 -11.99 39.61 1.76
CA GLY A 871 -10.69 39.36 2.37
C GLY A 871 -10.48 37.89 2.69
N THR A 872 -9.23 37.47 2.80
CA THR A 872 -8.87 36.09 3.15
C THR A 872 -8.19 36.03 4.51
N ILE A 873 -8.45 34.94 5.23
CA ILE A 873 -7.72 34.55 6.43
C ILE A 873 -7.15 33.15 6.18
N GLU A 874 -5.84 33.00 6.38
CA GLU A 874 -5.08 31.78 6.16
C GLU A 874 -4.39 31.36 7.45
N ALA A 875 -4.32 30.06 7.73
CA ALA A 875 -3.69 29.48 8.90
C ALA A 875 -2.71 28.37 8.50
N SER A 876 -1.61 28.32 9.23
CA SER A 876 -0.60 27.26 9.20
C SER A 876 -0.20 26.92 10.63
N SER A 877 0.28 25.70 10.87
CA SER A 877 0.62 25.25 12.20
C SER A 877 1.82 24.31 12.20
N VAL A 878 2.69 24.44 13.19
CA VAL A 878 3.68 23.43 13.55
C VAL A 878 3.15 22.70 14.77
N LEU A 879 2.90 21.40 14.64
CA LEU A 879 2.37 20.56 15.70
C LEU A 879 3.51 19.79 16.34
N GLU A 880 3.47 19.62 17.66
CA GLU A 880 4.37 18.75 18.41
C GLU A 880 3.57 17.61 19.04
N THR A 881 4.02 16.37 18.85
CA THR A 881 3.39 15.19 19.46
C THR A 881 3.86 15.00 20.91
N VAL A 882 3.15 14.16 21.68
CA VAL A 882 3.60 13.70 23.02
C VAL A 882 4.97 13.01 22.95
N GLN A 883 5.35 12.44 21.79
CA GLN A 883 6.67 11.82 21.61
C GLN A 883 7.78 12.81 21.19
N GLY A 884 7.44 14.08 20.94
CA GLY A 884 8.39 15.13 20.53
C GLY A 884 8.62 15.23 19.01
N ASP A 885 7.77 14.59 18.19
CA ASP A 885 7.84 14.71 16.73
C ASP A 885 7.17 16.00 16.26
N GLN A 886 7.77 16.69 15.29
CA GLN A 886 7.20 17.90 14.67
C GLN A 886 6.52 17.60 13.35
N ILE A 887 5.31 18.12 13.17
CA ILE A 887 4.51 18.01 11.95
C ILE A 887 4.14 19.41 11.46
N ASN A 888 4.52 19.73 10.22
CA ASN A 888 4.12 20.98 9.59
C ASN A 888 2.79 20.80 8.85
N VAL A 889 1.82 21.65 9.16
CA VAL A 889 0.50 21.65 8.55
C VAL A 889 0.24 23.01 7.92
N GLU A 890 0.11 23.04 6.60
CA GLU A 890 -0.17 24.25 5.83
C GLU A 890 -1.60 24.23 5.26
N GLY A 891 -2.15 25.42 4.97
CA GLY A 891 -3.26 25.54 4.01
C GLY A 891 -4.68 25.65 4.54
N GLY A 892 -4.91 25.96 5.82
CA GLY A 892 -6.26 26.37 6.26
C GLY A 892 -6.59 27.74 5.67
N LYS A 893 -7.64 27.89 4.88
CA LYS A 893 -8.04 29.18 4.29
C LYS A 893 -9.54 29.39 4.33
N ILE A 894 -9.96 30.60 4.68
CA ILE A 894 -11.34 31.07 4.57
C ILE A 894 -11.38 32.44 3.89
N THR A 895 -12.45 32.69 3.13
CA THR A 895 -12.72 33.98 2.52
C THR A 895 -13.97 34.57 3.17
N ILE A 896 -13.91 35.83 3.60
CA ILE A 896 -14.99 36.52 4.29
C ILE A 896 -15.27 37.83 3.55
N MET A 897 -16.55 38.07 3.25
CA MET A 897 -17.02 39.33 2.68
C MET A 897 -17.39 40.30 3.81
N VAL A 898 -16.79 41.49 3.82
CA VAL A 898 -17.26 42.60 4.64
C VAL A 898 -18.28 43.40 3.83
N ASP A 899 -19.54 43.32 4.25
CA ASP A 899 -20.65 44.04 3.63
C ASP A 899 -20.47 45.56 3.77
N ALA A 900 -20.84 46.28 2.72
CA ALA A 900 -20.71 47.73 2.66
C ALA A 900 -21.76 48.45 3.51
N ASP A 901 -21.45 49.68 3.92
CA ASP A 901 -22.44 50.58 4.52
C ASP A 901 -23.48 51.01 3.47
N LYS A 902 -24.73 50.64 3.71
CA LYS A 902 -25.86 50.88 2.81
C LYS A 902 -26.78 52.02 3.27
N SER A 903 -26.42 52.75 4.32
CA SER A 903 -27.27 53.82 4.87
C SER A 903 -27.62 54.89 3.82
N ARG A 904 -26.69 55.18 2.90
CA ARG A 904 -26.93 56.10 1.77
C ARG A 904 -27.86 55.53 0.70
N LEU A 905 -27.75 54.23 0.43
CA LEU A 905 -28.62 53.53 -0.52
C LEU A 905 -30.05 53.45 0.02
N GLU A 906 -30.21 53.16 1.31
CA GLU A 906 -31.52 53.18 1.99
C GLU A 906 -32.16 54.57 1.91
N ALA A 907 -31.41 55.64 2.17
CA ALA A 907 -31.90 57.01 2.02
C ALA A 907 -32.33 57.32 0.57
N ALA A 908 -31.51 56.96 -0.42
CA ALA A 908 -31.83 57.19 -1.83
C ALA A 908 -33.07 56.40 -2.29
N ILE A 909 -33.26 55.17 -1.80
CA ILE A 909 -34.46 54.36 -2.04
C ILE A 909 -35.69 55.04 -1.46
N ASN A 910 -35.61 55.54 -0.22
CA ASN A 910 -36.73 56.24 0.43
C ASN A 910 -37.12 57.51 -0.35
N ASP A 911 -36.16 58.32 -0.79
CA ASP A 911 -36.41 59.51 -1.60
C ASP A 911 -37.07 59.16 -2.95
N ALA A 912 -36.57 58.12 -3.64
CA ALA A 912 -37.14 57.66 -4.90
C ALA A 912 -38.56 57.08 -4.73
N GLN A 913 -38.82 56.37 -3.64
CA GLN A 913 -40.15 55.86 -3.29
C GLN A 913 -41.13 57.00 -3.00
N GLU A 914 -40.69 58.09 -2.35
CA GLU A 914 -41.52 59.27 -2.12
C GLU A 914 -41.92 59.91 -3.46
N ILE A 915 -40.97 60.13 -4.37
CA ILE A 915 -41.23 60.64 -5.73
C ILE A 915 -42.21 59.73 -6.48
N TYR A 916 -41.99 58.41 -6.43
CA TYR A 916 -42.88 57.43 -7.04
C TYR A 916 -44.29 57.51 -6.45
N SER A 917 -44.44 57.72 -5.14
CA SER A 917 -45.77 57.80 -4.50
C SER A 917 -46.54 59.08 -4.87
N GLN A 918 -45.84 60.21 -5.00
CA GLN A 918 -46.44 61.53 -5.25
C GLN A 918 -46.69 61.83 -6.73
N ALA A 919 -45.96 61.18 -7.64
CA ALA A 919 -46.12 61.42 -9.07
C ALA A 919 -47.49 60.93 -9.60
N GLU A 920 -48.20 61.79 -10.33
CA GLU A 920 -49.42 61.42 -11.05
C GLU A 920 -49.11 61.19 -12.53
N GLU A 921 -49.64 60.10 -13.09
CA GLU A 921 -49.55 59.83 -14.53
C GLU A 921 -50.79 60.32 -15.27
N GLY A 922 -50.60 60.89 -16.45
CA GLY A 922 -51.68 61.35 -17.30
C GLY A 922 -51.19 62.20 -18.45
N LEU A 923 -52.02 63.15 -18.89
CA LEU A 923 -51.73 64.02 -20.02
C LEU A 923 -51.62 65.49 -19.62
N GLU A 924 -51.93 65.86 -18.38
CA GLU A 924 -51.98 67.27 -17.95
C GLU A 924 -50.62 67.84 -17.55
N VAL A 925 -50.51 69.17 -17.54
CA VAL A 925 -49.29 69.86 -17.10
C VAL A 925 -49.01 69.52 -15.63
N GLY A 926 -47.77 69.13 -15.33
CA GLY A 926 -47.35 68.66 -14.00
C GLY A 926 -47.53 67.15 -13.76
N GLN A 927 -48.16 66.43 -14.68
CA GLN A 927 -48.24 64.96 -14.67
C GLN A 927 -47.10 64.34 -15.48
N TYR A 928 -46.95 63.02 -15.38
CA TYR A 928 -45.98 62.23 -16.13
C TYR A 928 -46.67 61.33 -17.17
N PRO A 929 -46.01 61.00 -18.29
CA PRO A 929 -46.53 60.07 -19.28
C PRO A 929 -46.93 58.71 -18.67
N ALA A 930 -48.08 58.18 -19.06
CA ALA A 930 -48.59 56.91 -18.55
C ALA A 930 -47.61 55.73 -18.71
N GLY A 931 -47.43 54.94 -17.65
CA GLY A 931 -46.53 53.79 -17.58
C GLY A 931 -45.06 54.10 -17.26
N THR A 932 -44.67 55.38 -17.15
CA THR A 932 -43.28 55.77 -16.86
C THR A 932 -42.87 55.53 -15.41
N LYS A 933 -43.80 55.61 -14.45
CA LYS A 933 -43.52 55.31 -13.03
C LYS A 933 -43.04 53.88 -12.85
N ASP A 934 -43.77 52.93 -13.42
CA ASP A 934 -43.42 51.52 -13.34
C ASP A 934 -42.15 51.20 -14.15
N ARG A 935 -42.06 51.72 -15.37
CA ARG A 935 -40.96 51.41 -16.28
C ARG A 935 -39.62 51.98 -15.83
N ILE A 936 -39.58 53.19 -15.29
CA ILE A 936 -38.33 53.90 -14.96
C ILE A 936 -38.01 53.81 -13.48
N LEU A 937 -38.96 54.17 -12.60
CA LEU A 937 -38.69 54.26 -11.16
C LEU A 937 -38.84 52.92 -10.45
N LYS A 938 -39.94 52.18 -10.64
CA LYS A 938 -40.17 50.93 -9.89
C LYS A 938 -39.13 49.87 -10.18
N ALA A 939 -38.69 49.75 -11.43
CA ALA A 939 -37.60 48.86 -11.82
C ALA A 939 -36.28 49.22 -11.09
N ALA A 940 -35.90 50.50 -11.11
CA ALA A 940 -34.68 50.98 -10.43
C ALA A 940 -34.75 50.81 -8.91
N ILE A 941 -35.90 51.13 -8.29
CA ILE A 941 -36.15 50.93 -6.86
C ILE A 941 -36.03 49.45 -6.48
N THR A 942 -36.63 48.56 -7.27
CA THR A 942 -36.58 47.10 -7.02
C THR A 942 -35.14 46.56 -7.09
N ASN A 943 -34.36 47.00 -8.08
CA ASN A 943 -32.96 46.63 -8.20
C ASN A 943 -32.13 47.15 -7.01
N ALA A 944 -32.33 48.43 -6.64
CA ALA A 944 -31.66 49.03 -5.49
C ALA A 944 -32.03 48.32 -4.17
N GLN A 945 -33.29 47.91 -3.99
CA GLN A 945 -33.74 47.12 -2.84
C GLN A 945 -33.09 45.73 -2.80
N SER A 946 -32.92 45.08 -3.95
CA SER A 946 -32.20 43.80 -4.01
C SER A 946 -30.73 43.93 -3.58
N ILE A 947 -30.09 45.07 -3.84
CA ILE A 947 -28.73 45.36 -3.37
C ILE A 947 -28.72 45.71 -1.88
N LEU A 948 -29.74 46.40 -1.39
CA LEU A 948 -29.91 46.67 0.05
C LEU A 948 -30.01 45.37 0.87
N GLU A 949 -30.75 44.38 0.35
CA GLU A 949 -31.05 43.10 1.01
C GLU A 949 -29.96 42.01 0.85
N SER A 950 -28.98 42.20 -0.03
CA SER A 950 -27.90 41.22 -0.31
C SER A 950 -26.55 41.68 0.21
N SER A 951 -25.63 40.78 0.55
CA SER A 951 -24.24 41.16 0.87
C SER A 951 -23.56 41.80 -0.36
N ALA A 952 -23.13 43.05 -0.25
CA ALA A 952 -22.67 43.86 -1.38
C ALA A 952 -21.37 44.61 -1.04
N THR A 953 -20.53 44.78 -2.06
CA THR A 953 -19.33 45.63 -1.97
C THR A 953 -19.68 47.11 -2.09
N SER A 954 -18.78 48.01 -1.67
CA SER A 954 -19.00 49.45 -1.82
C SER A 954 -19.22 49.88 -3.26
N GLU A 955 -18.54 49.25 -4.21
CA GLU A 955 -18.70 49.55 -5.64
C GLU A 955 -20.11 49.21 -6.13
N GLN A 956 -20.66 48.07 -5.71
CA GLN A 956 -22.04 47.69 -6.04
C GLN A 956 -23.06 48.62 -5.40
N VAL A 957 -22.83 49.04 -4.16
CA VAL A 957 -23.71 50.01 -3.47
C VAL A 957 -23.65 51.38 -4.14
N GLU A 958 -22.47 51.88 -4.48
CA GLU A 958 -22.31 53.16 -5.19
C GLU A 958 -22.94 53.14 -6.57
N GLN A 959 -22.78 52.04 -7.32
CA GLN A 959 -23.41 51.88 -8.62
C GLN A 959 -24.95 51.84 -8.50
N ALA A 960 -25.49 51.13 -7.51
CA ALA A 960 -26.93 51.08 -7.27
C ALA A 960 -27.52 52.45 -6.91
N ILE A 961 -26.80 53.24 -6.09
CA ILE A 961 -27.17 54.63 -5.79
C ILE A 961 -27.19 55.44 -7.10
N LYS A 962 -26.12 55.37 -7.89
CA LYS A 962 -26.00 56.13 -9.14
C LYS A 962 -27.10 55.76 -10.14
N ASP A 963 -27.37 54.48 -10.34
CA ASP A 963 -28.40 54.00 -11.25
C ASP A 963 -29.79 54.46 -10.82
N LEU A 964 -30.05 54.46 -9.50
CA LEU A 964 -31.30 54.97 -8.93
C LEU A 964 -31.42 56.50 -9.10
N GLU A 965 -30.35 57.24 -8.83
CA GLU A 965 -30.30 58.70 -9.03
C GLU A 965 -30.50 59.08 -10.51
N ASP A 966 -29.85 58.36 -11.44
CA ASP A 966 -29.98 58.55 -12.88
C ASP A 966 -31.43 58.25 -13.34
N ALA A 967 -32.05 57.19 -12.82
CA ALA A 967 -33.45 56.86 -13.09
C ALA A 967 -34.42 57.93 -12.56
N VAL A 968 -34.17 58.44 -11.35
CA VAL A 968 -34.93 59.56 -10.77
C VAL A 968 -34.79 60.81 -11.64
N ALA A 969 -33.58 61.17 -12.04
CA ALA A 969 -33.33 62.32 -12.91
C ALA A 969 -34.03 62.17 -14.27
N LYS A 970 -33.95 60.98 -14.90
CA LYS A 970 -34.65 60.68 -16.15
C LYS A 970 -36.16 60.82 -15.97
N PHE A 971 -36.73 60.23 -14.93
CA PHE A 971 -38.16 60.31 -14.67
C PHE A 971 -38.63 61.76 -14.49
N LEU A 972 -37.94 62.56 -13.66
CA LEU A 972 -38.27 63.96 -13.42
C LEU A 972 -38.18 64.83 -14.69
N SER A 973 -37.30 64.47 -15.63
CA SER A 973 -37.17 65.19 -16.90
C SER A 973 -38.40 65.04 -17.82
N LEU A 974 -39.21 64.01 -17.62
CA LEU A 974 -40.39 63.70 -18.44
C LEU A 974 -41.67 64.41 -17.95
N VAL A 975 -41.57 65.28 -16.95
CA VAL A 975 -42.72 66.06 -16.47
C VAL A 975 -43.35 66.85 -17.62
N ILE A 976 -44.68 66.73 -17.77
CA ILE A 976 -45.39 67.39 -18.85
C ILE A 976 -45.44 68.89 -18.57
N THR A 977 -44.88 69.67 -19.48
CA THR A 977 -44.89 71.13 -19.47
C THR A 977 -45.90 71.66 -20.50
N PRO A 978 -46.24 72.96 -20.49
CA PRO A 978 -47.09 73.54 -21.53
C PRO A 978 -46.55 73.36 -22.96
N GLY A 979 -45.23 73.22 -23.13
CA GLY A 979 -44.57 73.02 -24.43
C GLY A 979 -44.33 71.55 -24.80
N THR A 980 -44.61 70.59 -23.91
CA THR A 980 -44.40 69.17 -24.22
C THR A 980 -45.32 68.76 -25.38
N GLY A 981 -44.75 68.25 -26.48
CA GLY A 981 -45.47 67.89 -27.70
C GLY A 981 -45.63 69.02 -28.74
N ASP A 982 -45.08 70.21 -28.51
CA ASP A 982 -44.87 71.24 -29.55
C ASP A 982 -43.49 71.00 -30.18
N ILE A 983 -43.48 70.36 -31.35
CA ILE A 983 -42.27 69.84 -31.99
C ILE A 983 -41.77 70.80 -33.06
N ASN A 984 -42.68 71.51 -33.72
CA ASN A 984 -42.34 72.49 -34.76
C ASN A 984 -41.98 73.89 -34.19
N ASN A 985 -42.07 74.08 -32.86
CA ASN A 985 -41.82 75.33 -32.14
C ASN A 985 -42.75 76.48 -32.57
N ILE A 986 -43.97 76.16 -33.01
CA ILE A 986 -45.02 77.14 -33.29
C ILE A 986 -45.99 77.08 -32.10
N PRO A 987 -46.23 78.18 -31.37
CA PRO A 987 -46.98 78.15 -30.12
C PRO A 987 -48.29 77.35 -30.17
N GLY A 988 -48.29 76.21 -29.49
CA GLY A 988 -49.43 75.32 -29.29
C GLY A 988 -49.44 74.09 -30.18
N HIS A 989 -50.16 73.04 -29.77
CA HIS A 989 -50.19 71.76 -30.48
C HIS A 989 -51.01 71.83 -31.76
N SER A 990 -50.44 71.35 -32.86
CA SER A 990 -51.04 71.41 -34.20
C SER A 990 -50.84 70.12 -35.00
N ILE A 991 -51.58 70.00 -36.10
CA ILE A 991 -51.36 68.92 -37.07
C ILE A 991 -49.93 68.94 -37.66
N GLY A 992 -49.22 70.07 -37.58
CA GLY A 992 -47.83 70.17 -38.01
C GLY A 992 -46.88 69.42 -37.08
N ASP A 993 -47.16 69.37 -35.78
CA ASP A 993 -46.38 68.59 -34.79
C ASP A 993 -46.57 67.09 -35.02
N ILE A 994 -47.81 66.68 -35.28
CA ILE A 994 -48.14 65.29 -35.67
C ILE A 994 -47.40 64.89 -36.96
N ALA A 995 -47.31 65.79 -37.94
CA ALA A 995 -46.61 65.48 -39.20
C ALA A 995 -45.11 65.22 -39.00
N ILE A 996 -44.47 65.90 -38.03
CA ILE A 996 -43.06 65.66 -37.70
C ILE A 996 -42.90 64.30 -36.99
N ILE A 997 -43.72 63.99 -35.99
CA ILE A 997 -43.70 62.67 -35.34
C ILE A 997 -43.93 61.55 -36.36
N ALA A 998 -44.91 61.71 -37.26
CA ALA A 998 -45.22 60.72 -38.29
C ALA A 998 -44.07 60.52 -39.29
N TYR A 999 -43.29 61.57 -39.59
CA TYR A 999 -42.11 61.47 -40.44
C TYR A 999 -40.99 60.64 -39.80
N TYR A 1000 -40.81 60.76 -38.48
CA TYR A 1000 -39.79 60.05 -37.71
C TYR A 1000 -40.31 58.78 -37.03
N TYR A 1001 -41.53 58.32 -37.35
CA TYR A 1001 -42.15 57.18 -36.70
C TYR A 1001 -41.30 55.90 -36.82
N GLY A 1002 -41.04 55.25 -35.69
CA GLY A 1002 -40.21 54.05 -35.59
C GLY A 1002 -38.71 54.33 -35.47
N THR A 1003 -38.28 55.59 -35.43
CA THR A 1003 -36.87 55.96 -35.13
C THR A 1003 -36.57 55.60 -33.67
N LYS A 1004 -35.48 54.88 -33.45
CA LYS A 1004 -35.05 54.43 -32.12
C LYS A 1004 -33.74 55.08 -31.70
N GLU A 1005 -33.48 55.10 -30.41
CA GLU A 1005 -32.19 55.53 -29.86
C GLU A 1005 -31.03 54.72 -30.48
N GLY A 1006 -30.06 55.43 -31.05
CA GLY A 1006 -28.94 54.87 -31.80
C GLY A 1006 -29.07 54.97 -33.33
N ASP A 1007 -30.26 55.27 -33.85
CA ASP A 1007 -30.44 55.51 -35.29
C ASP A 1007 -29.77 56.83 -35.72
N PRO A 1008 -29.28 56.93 -36.98
CA PRO A 1008 -28.62 58.14 -37.48
C PRO A 1008 -29.46 59.42 -37.31
N GLU A 1009 -30.77 59.28 -37.40
CA GLU A 1009 -31.74 60.38 -37.31
C GLU A 1009 -32.19 60.70 -35.88
N TRP A 1010 -31.85 59.85 -34.89
CA TRP A 1010 -32.30 60.00 -33.50
C TRP A 1010 -31.96 61.37 -32.92
N ASN A 1011 -30.74 61.86 -33.16
CA ASN A 1011 -30.31 63.15 -32.62
C ASN A 1011 -31.13 64.34 -33.13
N ALA A 1012 -31.75 64.23 -34.31
CA ALA A 1012 -32.60 65.28 -34.86
C ALA A 1012 -33.97 65.34 -34.19
N ILE A 1013 -34.43 64.24 -33.59
CA ILE A 1013 -35.81 64.09 -33.10
C ILE A 1013 -35.94 63.65 -31.64
N LYS A 1014 -34.84 63.32 -30.94
CA LYS A 1014 -34.84 62.81 -29.56
C LYS A 1014 -35.63 63.66 -28.55
N ASN A 1015 -35.75 64.96 -28.77
CA ASN A 1015 -36.54 65.84 -27.89
C ASN A 1015 -38.06 65.60 -28.01
N ALA A 1016 -38.47 64.81 -28.99
CA ALA A 1016 -39.85 64.44 -29.25
C ALA A 1016 -40.21 63.08 -28.66
N ASP A 1017 -39.28 62.36 -28.03
CA ASP A 1017 -39.56 61.17 -27.21
C ASP A 1017 -40.21 61.63 -25.90
N ILE A 1018 -41.55 61.68 -25.89
CA ILE A 1018 -42.30 62.28 -24.80
C ILE A 1018 -42.33 61.35 -23.59
N ASN A 1019 -42.38 60.03 -23.81
CA ASN A 1019 -42.46 59.06 -22.72
C ASN A 1019 -41.07 58.54 -22.27
N GLY A 1020 -40.01 58.79 -23.03
CA GLY A 1020 -38.64 58.40 -22.70
C GLY A 1020 -38.32 56.91 -22.93
N ASP A 1021 -39.02 56.22 -23.82
CA ASP A 1021 -38.79 54.81 -24.16
C ASP A 1021 -37.70 54.57 -25.21
N GLY A 1022 -37.11 55.63 -25.74
CA GLY A 1022 -36.09 55.54 -26.77
C GLY A 1022 -36.67 55.23 -28.15
N GLU A 1023 -37.96 55.45 -28.38
CA GLU A 1023 -38.61 55.27 -29.67
C GLU A 1023 -39.61 56.41 -29.97
N ILE A 1024 -39.56 56.98 -31.17
CA ILE A 1024 -40.63 57.87 -31.64
C ILE A 1024 -41.77 56.99 -32.16
N GLY A 1025 -42.82 56.85 -31.35
CA GLY A 1025 -43.83 55.83 -31.57
C GLY A 1025 -45.25 56.34 -31.60
N ILE A 1026 -46.17 55.40 -31.37
CA ILE A 1026 -47.60 55.67 -31.31
C ILE A 1026 -47.98 56.52 -30.09
N TYR A 1027 -47.17 56.48 -29.04
CA TYR A 1027 -47.41 57.25 -27.83
C TYR A 1027 -47.34 58.75 -28.12
N GLU A 1028 -46.30 59.22 -28.79
CA GLU A 1028 -46.08 60.63 -29.14
C GLU A 1028 -47.21 61.15 -30.03
N LEU A 1029 -47.61 60.34 -31.03
CA LEU A 1029 -48.75 60.66 -31.90
C LEU A 1029 -50.05 60.81 -31.09
N ALA A 1030 -50.33 59.85 -30.21
CA ALA A 1030 -51.53 59.86 -29.39
C ALA A 1030 -51.53 61.03 -28.39
N PHE A 1031 -50.38 61.34 -27.80
CA PHE A 1031 -50.21 62.45 -26.86
C PHE A 1031 -50.52 63.80 -27.52
N ILE A 1032 -49.90 64.09 -28.67
CA ILE A 1032 -50.10 65.35 -29.40
C ILE A 1032 -51.53 65.43 -29.93
N ALA A 1033 -52.09 64.34 -30.46
CA ALA A 1033 -53.48 64.30 -30.90
C ALA A 1033 -54.47 64.59 -29.76
N ALA A 1034 -54.23 64.04 -28.56
CA ALA A 1034 -55.03 64.33 -27.38
C ALA A 1034 -54.94 65.82 -26.99
N LYS A 1035 -53.75 66.45 -27.07
CA LYS A 1035 -53.57 67.89 -26.82
C LYS A 1035 -54.29 68.80 -27.83
N ILE A 1036 -54.39 68.38 -29.09
CA ILE A 1036 -55.16 69.11 -30.11
C ILE A 1036 -56.68 69.02 -29.86
N LEU A 1037 -57.15 67.84 -29.42
CA LEU A 1037 -58.58 67.53 -29.26
C LEU A 1037 -59.16 68.03 -27.93
N ASN A 1038 -58.36 68.10 -26.85
CA ASN A 1038 -58.78 68.50 -25.51
C ASN A 1038 -58.61 70.01 -25.22
N LYS A 1039 -58.78 70.89 -26.21
CA LYS A 1039 -58.65 72.36 -26.04
C LYS A 1039 -59.62 72.96 -25.03
#